data_AF-A0A5P6VMP6-F1
#
_entry.id   AF-A0A5P6VMP6-F1
#
_cell.length_a   1.000
_cell.length_b   1.000
_cell.length_c   1.000
_cell.angle_alpha   90.00
_cell.angle_beta   90.00
_cell.angle_gamma   90.00
#
_symmetry.space_group_name_H-M   'P 1'
#
loop_
_entity.id
_entity.type
_entity.pdbx_description
1 polymer ?
#
loop_
_entity_poly.entity_id
_entity_poly.type
_entity_poly.pdbx_seq_one_letter_code
_entity_poly.pdbx_strand_id
1 'polypeptide(L)'
;MVKLIDKNLIKKNYRLVLLGVFISAFILCEWIASGTFHFGDSETIIAQYKDGNSVYAYGYEVTGQEYYRKDSFAYIVLPSIENVDRITVTVDNLGNNNLAIKLFYSDGADYEYEYLRNIDGKISINLPTETTRVKIRFEGNLNKSIIIEDITLFRQTTSFNCKFVLTLGVIFTIIFILIVLFLRLLEVHMCDTTVEMFLKFLIVGEVIFWLLMFLSNGYYWGTYFFPNRTDCFMDHFNMLALLNNKDPYYLKASYPAICFLLLKILHLFMPLDIQQIEPGLELRNNSIAMFLFVLTALIVLYILATLFEKILCNYGEKKYILAILLSGPIMFAFQRGNIILLTLVFLLVYYLYFDSEEKKKRYIAYIALAFAASIKVYPALFGIMTLKKKRYKETIHLAIIGFLLFIIPFFAFDGIETFKEFLNGLSAAGTVMTSQGVGQNLSLENLRLLLNLLMGTNISSSNLFLVCITVVLLLTAYFCEKKWEALFLIATACVWYPAFSFTYVLVLYYPAIFAALKNTDEIRKNELIMLGTMMLPLGLPYMSWVDSRVITDNLQMPMAASTVLLYFIIISIVFRITLRLLLNRVIRINLEKLYFKIDVCVLALIFCAIVCISSFNLNRTYSNEYKFSGNGTEHKPYEIGSIEDFLYLVDATNSGETFSNAYFVQTANIVFDGVTSINPIGWTQRRAKFSGYYDGQGYSLINYYSMSDDDENMGVFGELDGVVCNLNVLNCSISGESVGSFAYKVSENGTILNCYVNGVLSGYRTGSFAAYNFGRIENSVAFVNLDSKKKHDIAAMEAKSIVINSYDSNNHTLNKLDASSLSKLNLHVDNNNKTLGVKNDLCYWVGDEKYFVKVSANK
;
A
#
# COMPACT_ATOMS: atom_id res chain seq x y z
N MET A 1 1.45 23.10 -38.20
CA MET A 1 1.14 23.51 -36.81
C MET A 1 1.95 24.72 -36.34
N VAL A 2 3.29 24.77 -36.47
CA VAL A 2 4.09 25.94 -36.02
C VAL A 2 3.75 27.24 -36.79
N LYS A 3 3.35 27.16 -38.06
CA LYS A 3 2.83 28.31 -38.83
C LYS A 3 1.45 28.83 -38.39
N LEU A 4 0.73 28.11 -37.51
CA LEU A 4 -0.59 28.48 -36.98
C LEU A 4 -0.53 29.16 -35.61
N ILE A 5 0.64 29.24 -34.98
CA ILE A 5 0.83 29.91 -33.70
C ILE A 5 1.10 31.40 -33.99
N ASP A 6 0.02 32.17 -34.17
CA ASP A 6 0.08 33.62 -34.30
C ASP A 6 0.73 34.24 -33.03
N LYS A 7 1.72 35.13 -33.21
CA LYS A 7 2.34 35.90 -32.10
C LYS A 7 1.30 36.67 -31.28
N ASN A 8 0.17 37.05 -31.88
CA ASN A 8 -0.95 37.68 -31.16
C ASN A 8 -1.68 36.71 -30.21
N LEU A 9 -1.69 35.40 -30.50
CA LEU A 9 -2.32 34.38 -29.67
C LEU A 9 -1.62 34.25 -28.31
N ILE A 10 -0.28 34.27 -28.30
CA ILE A 10 0.50 34.22 -27.06
C ILE A 10 0.33 35.54 -26.28
N LYS A 11 0.41 36.68 -26.97
CA LYS A 11 0.33 38.02 -26.36
C LYS A 11 -1.02 38.29 -25.70
N LYS A 12 -2.13 37.82 -26.29
CA LYS A 12 -3.50 38.00 -25.76
C LYS A 12 -3.80 37.08 -24.57
N ASN A 13 -2.99 36.04 -24.34
CA ASN A 13 -3.28 34.96 -23.37
C ASN A 13 -2.08 34.60 -22.49
N TYR A 14 -1.14 35.54 -22.37
CA TYR A 14 0.09 35.33 -21.62
C TYR A 14 -0.17 34.87 -20.18
N ARG A 15 -1.31 35.24 -19.57
CA ARG A 15 -1.72 34.80 -18.21
C ARG A 15 -2.04 33.31 -18.11
N LEU A 16 -2.72 32.75 -19.12
CA LEU A 16 -3.03 31.31 -19.19
C LEU A 16 -1.79 30.49 -19.52
N VAL A 17 -0.93 31.02 -20.40
CA VAL A 17 0.38 30.42 -20.69
C VAL A 17 1.28 30.47 -19.46
N LEU A 18 1.33 31.59 -18.73
CA LEU A 18 2.08 31.71 -17.47
C LEU A 18 1.57 30.70 -16.44
N LEU A 19 0.25 30.59 -16.25
CA LEU A 19 -0.36 29.62 -15.34
C LEU A 19 0.00 28.19 -15.74
N GLY A 20 -0.02 27.88 -17.04
CA GLY A 20 0.39 26.58 -17.55
C GLY A 20 1.86 26.26 -17.33
N VAL A 21 2.76 27.23 -17.58
CA VAL A 21 4.19 27.11 -17.28
C VAL A 21 4.41 26.94 -15.78
N PHE A 22 3.63 27.65 -14.95
CA PHE A 22 3.73 27.60 -13.50
C PHE A 22 3.25 26.26 -12.93
N ILE A 23 2.13 25.71 -13.44
CA ILE A 23 1.64 24.36 -13.09
C ILE A 23 2.63 23.29 -13.58
N SER A 24 3.20 23.46 -14.77
CA SER A 24 4.19 22.52 -15.30
C SER A 24 5.48 22.53 -14.47
N ALA A 25 5.95 23.72 -14.07
CA ALA A 25 7.08 23.86 -13.16
C ALA A 25 6.79 23.28 -11.78
N PHE A 26 5.57 23.45 -11.26
CA PHE A 26 5.14 22.83 -10.00
C PHE A 26 5.11 21.30 -10.08
N ILE A 27 4.53 20.73 -11.14
CA ILE A 27 4.54 19.28 -11.39
C ILE A 27 5.97 18.78 -11.48
N LEU A 28 6.86 19.51 -12.17
CA LEU A 28 8.29 19.21 -12.25
C LEU A 28 8.97 19.23 -10.88
N CYS A 29 8.65 20.21 -10.02
CA CYS A 29 9.20 20.31 -8.67
C CYS A 29 8.68 19.19 -7.75
N GLU A 30 7.38 18.87 -7.77
CA GLU A 30 6.81 17.73 -7.03
C GLU A 30 7.42 16.41 -7.51
N TRP A 31 7.63 16.29 -8.82
CA TRP A 31 8.35 15.19 -9.42
C TRP A 31 9.77 15.04 -8.90
N ILE A 32 10.55 16.13 -8.89
CA ILE A 32 11.90 16.14 -8.32
C ILE A 32 11.89 15.84 -6.82
N ALA A 33 10.90 16.37 -6.08
CA ALA A 33 10.78 16.21 -4.63
C ALA A 33 10.25 14.82 -4.20
N SER A 34 9.43 14.17 -5.02
CA SER A 34 8.82 12.87 -4.71
C SER A 34 9.84 11.73 -4.65
N GLY A 35 11.07 11.94 -5.15
CA GLY A 35 12.10 10.91 -5.25
C GLY A 35 11.76 9.76 -6.20
N THR A 36 10.55 9.76 -6.77
CA THR A 36 10.05 8.64 -7.57
C THR A 36 10.19 8.91 -9.06
N PHE A 37 11.37 8.57 -9.59
CA PHE A 37 11.54 8.28 -11.01
C PHE A 37 12.46 7.09 -11.20
N HIS A 38 11.84 5.98 -11.57
CA HIS A 38 12.51 4.82 -12.09
C HIS A 38 12.27 4.81 -13.59
N PHE A 39 13.31 4.99 -14.41
CA PHE A 39 13.45 4.27 -15.68
C PHE A 39 14.86 4.36 -16.27
N GLY A 40 15.41 3.18 -16.51
CA GLY A 40 16.74 2.90 -17.07
C GLY A 40 17.31 1.70 -16.32
N ASP A 41 17.28 0.52 -16.94
CA ASP A 41 17.98 -0.65 -16.42
C ASP A 41 19.49 -0.38 -16.59
N SER A 42 20.08 0.31 -15.61
CA SER A 42 21.52 0.28 -15.43
C SER A 42 21.83 -0.93 -14.56
N GLU A 43 22.51 -1.90 -15.17
CA GLU A 43 23.05 -3.03 -14.45
C GLU A 43 24.25 -2.56 -13.65
N THR A 44 24.13 -2.56 -12.33
CA THR A 44 25.27 -2.37 -11.45
C THR A 44 25.83 -3.75 -11.12
N ILE A 45 27.14 -3.89 -11.29
CA ILE A 45 27.89 -5.05 -10.81
C ILE A 45 27.86 -4.97 -9.28
N ILE A 46 27.17 -5.91 -8.63
CA ILE A 46 27.10 -5.96 -7.17
C ILE A 46 28.30 -6.71 -6.60
N ALA A 47 28.75 -7.73 -7.32
CA ALA A 47 29.95 -8.48 -6.98
C ALA A 47 30.55 -9.11 -8.23
N GLN A 48 31.88 -9.21 -8.24
CA GLN A 48 32.64 -9.83 -9.31
C GLN A 48 33.78 -10.66 -8.71
N TYR A 49 33.84 -11.93 -9.08
CA TYR A 49 34.80 -12.92 -8.60
C TYR A 49 35.68 -13.35 -9.77
N LYS A 50 36.96 -12.97 -9.74
CA LYS A 50 37.96 -13.26 -10.78
C LYS A 50 39.03 -14.25 -10.34
N ASP A 51 38.98 -14.70 -9.09
CA ASP A 51 39.92 -15.69 -8.57
C ASP A 51 39.16 -16.79 -7.81
N GLY A 52 39.73 -17.99 -7.75
CA GLY A 52 39.07 -19.12 -7.09
C GLY A 52 39.04 -19.05 -5.57
N ASN A 53 39.75 -18.10 -4.98
CA ASN A 53 39.85 -17.93 -3.52
C ASN A 53 38.76 -17.02 -2.96
N SER A 54 38.05 -16.26 -3.79
CA SER A 54 37.01 -15.32 -3.37
C SER A 54 35.59 -15.91 -3.30
N VAL A 55 35.44 -17.19 -3.64
CA VAL A 55 34.17 -17.94 -3.56
C VAL A 55 34.34 -19.23 -2.75
N TYR A 56 33.29 -19.66 -2.05
CA TYR A 56 33.35 -20.88 -1.26
C TYR A 56 33.05 -22.10 -2.14
N ALA A 57 34.09 -22.89 -2.45
CA ALA A 57 33.99 -24.08 -3.29
C ALA A 57 34.05 -25.37 -2.45
N TYR A 58 32.89 -25.98 -2.22
CA TYR A 58 32.79 -27.26 -1.50
C TYR A 58 33.05 -28.43 -2.47
N GLY A 59 33.89 -29.38 -2.08
CA GLY A 59 34.17 -30.59 -2.88
C GLY A 59 35.05 -30.35 -4.12
N TYR A 60 35.66 -29.16 -4.25
CA TYR A 60 36.67 -28.83 -5.25
C TYR A 60 38.03 -28.62 -4.58
N GLU A 61 39.10 -29.08 -5.23
CA GLU A 61 40.47 -28.62 -4.99
C GLU A 61 40.72 -27.44 -5.93
N VAL A 62 41.03 -26.28 -5.37
CA VAL A 62 41.16 -25.02 -6.12
C VAL A 62 42.63 -24.59 -6.14
N THR A 63 43.20 -24.41 -7.33
CA THR A 63 44.55 -23.88 -7.52
C THR A 63 44.48 -22.69 -8.49
N GLY A 64 44.50 -21.46 -7.95
CA GLY A 64 44.31 -20.26 -8.76
C GLY A 64 42.88 -20.14 -9.30
N GLN A 65 42.70 -20.23 -10.61
CA GLN A 65 41.38 -20.25 -11.28
C GLN A 65 40.95 -21.65 -11.71
N GLU A 66 41.78 -22.67 -11.46
CA GLU A 66 41.52 -24.05 -11.85
C GLU A 66 40.81 -24.81 -10.72
N TYR A 67 39.67 -25.42 -11.05
CA TYR A 67 38.82 -26.17 -10.13
C TYR A 67 38.85 -27.65 -10.51
N TYR A 68 39.44 -28.47 -9.64
CA TYR A 68 39.46 -29.92 -9.77
C TYR A 68 38.45 -30.55 -8.80
N ARG A 69 37.44 -31.26 -9.33
CA ARG A 69 36.39 -31.85 -8.50
C ARG A 69 36.91 -33.08 -7.76
N LYS A 70 36.80 -33.08 -6.42
CA LYS A 70 37.12 -34.23 -5.56
C LYS A 70 35.88 -35.01 -5.12
N ASP A 71 34.73 -34.34 -5.04
CA ASP A 71 33.49 -34.94 -4.51
C ASP A 71 32.36 -34.95 -5.56
N SER A 72 31.63 -36.06 -5.60
CA SER A 72 30.34 -36.20 -6.29
C SER A 72 29.29 -35.15 -5.88
N PHE A 73 29.41 -34.52 -4.72
CA PHE A 73 28.55 -33.42 -4.25
C PHE A 73 29.24 -32.05 -4.26
N ALA A 74 30.18 -31.82 -5.16
CA ALA A 74 30.84 -30.52 -5.26
C ALA A 74 29.92 -29.39 -5.75
N TYR A 75 30.05 -28.20 -5.16
CA TYR A 75 29.32 -26.98 -5.54
C TYR A 75 30.06 -25.72 -5.11
N ILE A 76 29.77 -24.61 -5.77
CA ILE A 76 30.28 -23.27 -5.44
C ILE A 76 29.13 -22.47 -4.85
N VAL A 77 29.33 -21.90 -3.67
CA VAL A 77 28.38 -20.99 -3.02
C VAL A 77 28.88 -19.57 -3.19
N LEU A 78 28.04 -18.72 -3.77
CA LEU A 78 28.33 -17.30 -3.86
C LEU A 78 27.87 -16.60 -2.57
N PRO A 79 28.64 -15.62 -2.06
CA PRO A 79 28.24 -14.80 -0.92
C PRO A 79 26.83 -14.24 -1.07
N SER A 80 26.08 -14.21 0.04
CA SER A 80 24.69 -13.73 0.07
C SER A 80 24.66 -12.22 -0.17
N ILE A 81 23.88 -11.79 -1.16
CA ILE A 81 23.73 -10.37 -1.54
C ILE A 81 22.24 -10.19 -1.86
N GLU A 82 21.61 -9.13 -1.34
CA GLU A 82 20.20 -8.85 -1.61
C GLU A 82 19.96 -8.62 -3.13
N ASN A 83 18.77 -8.94 -3.64
CA ASN A 83 18.27 -8.50 -4.95
C ASN A 83 19.28 -8.68 -6.11
N VAL A 84 19.59 -9.94 -6.47
CA VAL A 84 20.38 -10.28 -7.65
C VAL A 84 19.44 -10.65 -8.80
N ASP A 85 19.54 -9.94 -9.92
CA ASP A 85 18.61 -10.13 -11.06
C ASP A 85 19.26 -10.88 -12.23
N ARG A 86 20.60 -10.94 -12.27
CA ARG A 86 21.33 -11.66 -13.30
C ARG A 86 22.71 -12.09 -12.83
N ILE A 87 23.14 -13.27 -13.27
CA ILE A 87 24.51 -13.77 -13.10
C ILE A 87 25.16 -14.00 -14.47
N THR A 88 26.45 -13.70 -14.59
CA THR A 88 27.27 -14.17 -15.70
C THR A 88 28.43 -15.01 -15.20
N VAL A 89 28.66 -16.14 -15.84
CA VAL A 89 29.72 -17.10 -15.50
C VAL A 89 30.54 -17.36 -16.76
N THR A 90 31.84 -17.14 -16.71
CA THR A 90 32.78 -17.37 -17.82
C THR A 90 33.68 -18.54 -17.49
N VAL A 91 33.63 -19.59 -18.31
CA VAL A 91 34.28 -20.88 -18.05
C VAL A 91 35.04 -21.35 -19.28
N ASP A 92 36.29 -21.76 -19.11
CA ASP A 92 37.03 -22.55 -20.11
C ASP A 92 36.95 -24.03 -19.68
N ASN A 93 36.36 -24.85 -20.55
CA ASN A 93 36.12 -26.26 -20.26
C ASN A 93 37.34 -27.17 -20.51
N LEU A 94 38.48 -26.63 -20.98
CA LEU A 94 39.71 -27.36 -21.28
C LEU A 94 39.49 -28.61 -22.16
N GLY A 95 38.58 -28.51 -23.14
CA GLY A 95 38.22 -29.62 -24.04
C GLY A 95 37.35 -30.69 -23.40
N ASN A 96 36.48 -30.32 -22.46
CA ASN A 96 35.46 -31.19 -21.85
C ASN A 96 34.11 -30.98 -22.54
N ASN A 97 33.87 -31.72 -23.63
CA ASN A 97 32.71 -31.55 -24.52
C ASN A 97 31.32 -31.82 -23.87
N ASN A 98 31.25 -32.22 -22.59
CA ASN A 98 30.01 -32.54 -21.88
C ASN A 98 29.85 -31.76 -20.55
N LEU A 99 30.50 -30.60 -20.40
CA LEU A 99 30.35 -29.77 -19.20
C LEU A 99 28.97 -29.08 -19.19
N ALA A 100 28.30 -29.12 -18.04
CA ALA A 100 26.99 -28.53 -17.78
C ALA A 100 27.02 -27.77 -16.45
N ILE A 101 26.14 -26.78 -16.29
CA ILE A 101 25.93 -26.02 -15.06
C ILE A 101 24.50 -26.24 -14.59
N LYS A 102 24.35 -26.59 -13.32
CA LYS A 102 23.11 -26.53 -12.55
C LYS A 102 23.21 -25.35 -11.59
N LEU A 103 22.46 -24.29 -11.87
CA LEU A 103 22.40 -23.08 -11.05
C LEU A 103 21.21 -23.19 -10.11
N PHE A 104 21.45 -23.11 -8.81
CA PHE A 104 20.41 -23.07 -7.79
C PHE A 104 20.25 -21.65 -7.28
N TYR A 105 19.02 -21.16 -7.15
CA TYR A 105 18.70 -19.84 -6.62
C TYR A 105 17.45 -19.90 -5.74
N SER A 106 17.32 -18.98 -4.77
CA SER A 106 16.17 -18.92 -3.86
C SER A 106 15.62 -17.49 -3.71
N ASP A 107 14.29 -17.36 -3.73
CA ASP A 107 13.53 -16.18 -3.29
C ASP A 107 13.15 -16.26 -1.79
N GLY A 108 13.54 -17.35 -1.11
CA GLY A 108 13.14 -17.68 0.25
C GLY A 108 13.76 -19.00 0.75
N ALA A 109 12.95 -19.86 1.36
CA ALA A 109 13.41 -21.10 2.02
C ALA A 109 13.70 -22.27 1.06
N ASP A 110 13.13 -22.27 -0.14
CA ASP A 110 13.30 -23.34 -1.14
C ASP A 110 14.21 -22.89 -2.30
N TYR A 111 14.96 -23.84 -2.88
CA TYR A 111 15.85 -23.60 -4.03
C TYR A 111 15.19 -24.08 -5.33
N GLU A 112 15.04 -23.17 -6.29
CA GLU A 112 14.80 -23.52 -7.70
C GLU A 112 16.13 -23.77 -8.42
N TYR A 113 16.08 -24.38 -9.62
CA TYR A 113 17.29 -24.55 -10.42
C TYR A 113 17.09 -24.38 -11.93
N GLU A 114 18.13 -23.88 -12.58
CA GLU A 114 18.27 -23.86 -14.03
C GLU A 114 19.42 -24.77 -14.47
N TYR A 115 19.26 -25.48 -15.60
CA TYR A 115 20.22 -26.48 -16.07
C TYR A 115 20.64 -26.21 -17.52
N LEU A 116 21.94 -25.97 -17.73
CA LEU A 116 22.53 -25.60 -19.02
C LEU A 116 23.60 -26.62 -19.42
N ARG A 117 23.62 -27.08 -20.68
CA ARG A 117 24.54 -28.12 -21.21
C ARG A 117 25.54 -27.53 -22.21
N ASN A 118 26.69 -28.19 -22.35
CA ASN A 118 27.76 -27.90 -23.33
C ASN A 118 28.31 -26.48 -23.21
N ILE A 119 28.80 -26.17 -22.01
CA ILE A 119 29.22 -24.83 -21.61
C ILE A 119 30.70 -24.61 -21.96
N ASP A 120 30.97 -23.55 -22.72
CA ASP A 120 32.29 -23.02 -23.03
C ASP A 120 32.18 -21.50 -23.30
N GLY A 121 33.00 -20.69 -22.62
CA GLY A 121 32.94 -19.23 -22.66
C GLY A 121 31.94 -18.60 -21.69
N LYS A 122 31.50 -17.36 -22.01
CA LYS A 122 30.64 -16.54 -21.14
C LYS A 122 29.17 -16.89 -21.28
N ILE A 123 28.54 -17.19 -20.15
CA ILE A 123 27.11 -17.49 -20.03
C ILE A 123 26.44 -16.43 -19.18
N SER A 124 25.21 -16.05 -19.55
CA SER A 124 24.39 -15.10 -18.81
C SER A 124 23.04 -15.73 -18.48
N ILE A 125 22.63 -15.63 -17.22
CA ILE A 125 21.41 -16.25 -16.68
C ILE A 125 20.63 -15.20 -15.90
N ASN A 126 19.37 -14.99 -16.25
CA ASN A 126 18.47 -14.07 -15.54
C ASN A 126 17.84 -14.78 -14.34
N LEU A 127 17.71 -14.07 -13.23
CA LEU A 127 17.18 -14.58 -11.96
C LEU A 127 15.93 -13.79 -11.55
N PRO A 128 15.04 -14.37 -10.71
CA PRO A 128 13.93 -13.63 -10.10
C PRO A 128 14.43 -12.41 -9.31
N THR A 129 13.63 -11.32 -9.30
CA THR A 129 14.01 -9.96 -8.85
C THR A 129 14.34 -9.83 -7.35
N GLU A 130 14.15 -10.91 -6.59
CA GLU A 130 14.37 -10.99 -5.13
C GLU A 130 15.36 -12.12 -4.77
N THR A 131 16.18 -12.58 -5.72
CA THR A 131 17.14 -13.66 -5.45
C THR A 131 18.20 -13.19 -4.46
N THR A 132 18.29 -13.87 -3.32
CA THR A 132 19.23 -13.53 -2.24
C THR A 132 20.42 -14.49 -2.14
N ARG A 133 20.28 -15.71 -2.70
CA ARG A 133 21.30 -16.77 -2.65
C ARG A 133 21.43 -17.44 -4.00
N VAL A 134 22.69 -17.69 -4.40
CA VAL A 134 23.02 -18.37 -5.67
C VAL A 134 24.09 -19.44 -5.41
N LYS A 135 23.85 -20.64 -5.93
CA LYS A 135 24.76 -21.79 -5.84
C LYS A 135 24.97 -22.42 -7.21
N ILE A 136 26.21 -22.67 -7.59
CA ILE A 136 26.58 -23.21 -8.90
C ILE A 136 27.09 -24.64 -8.72
N ARG A 137 26.60 -25.57 -9.52
CA ARG A 137 27.15 -26.93 -9.61
C ARG A 137 27.51 -27.24 -11.05
N PHE A 138 28.74 -27.69 -11.27
CA PHE A 138 29.13 -28.21 -12.58
C PHE A 138 28.85 -29.71 -12.67
N GLU A 139 28.35 -30.18 -13.81
CA GLU A 139 28.07 -31.59 -14.10
C GLU A 139 28.75 -31.96 -15.44
N GLY A 140 29.20 -33.20 -15.65
CA GLY A 140 29.97 -33.57 -16.85
C GLY A 140 31.03 -34.63 -16.58
N ASN A 141 32.06 -34.76 -17.43
CA ASN A 141 33.17 -35.69 -17.19
C ASN A 141 34.06 -35.13 -16.06
N LEU A 142 33.95 -35.71 -14.86
CA LEU A 142 34.41 -35.15 -13.59
C LEU A 142 35.91 -35.34 -13.30
N ASN A 143 36.65 -35.99 -14.20
CA ASN A 143 38.07 -36.27 -14.04
C ASN A 143 38.99 -35.19 -14.64
N LYS A 144 38.41 -34.13 -15.22
CA LYS A 144 39.13 -33.00 -15.81
C LYS A 144 38.89 -31.75 -14.98
N SER A 145 39.93 -30.94 -14.80
CA SER A 145 39.81 -29.60 -14.26
C SER A 145 38.98 -28.71 -15.20
N ILE A 146 38.39 -27.68 -14.62
CA ILE A 146 37.74 -26.57 -15.36
C ILE A 146 38.35 -25.25 -14.88
N ILE A 147 38.41 -24.24 -15.73
CA ILE A 147 38.85 -22.89 -15.36
C ILE A 147 37.62 -21.99 -15.27
N ILE A 148 37.45 -21.32 -14.14
CA ILE A 148 36.44 -20.27 -13.97
C ILE A 148 37.15 -18.92 -14.04
N GLU A 149 36.97 -18.21 -15.14
CA GLU A 149 37.64 -16.94 -15.41
C GLU A 149 36.99 -15.78 -14.67
N ASP A 150 35.65 -15.75 -14.65
CA ASP A 150 34.87 -14.64 -14.07
C ASP A 150 33.47 -15.09 -13.68
N ILE A 151 33.04 -14.74 -12.47
CA ILE A 151 31.63 -14.77 -12.05
C ILE A 151 31.22 -13.34 -11.68
N THR A 152 30.26 -12.78 -12.40
CA THR A 152 29.75 -11.43 -12.12
C THR A 152 28.25 -11.47 -11.79
N LEU A 153 27.89 -10.86 -10.66
CA LEU A 153 26.50 -10.69 -10.21
C LEU A 153 26.04 -9.26 -10.51
N PHE A 154 24.85 -9.14 -11.08
CA PHE A 154 24.24 -7.87 -11.46
C PHE A 154 22.93 -7.66 -10.71
N ARG A 155 22.72 -6.41 -10.31
CA ARG A 155 21.41 -5.88 -9.92
C ARG A 155 21.00 -4.85 -10.95
N GLN A 156 19.74 -4.88 -11.33
CA GLN A 156 19.10 -3.72 -11.93
C GLN A 156 19.02 -2.63 -10.87
N THR A 157 19.97 -1.71 -10.91
CA THR A 157 19.86 -0.49 -10.13
C THR A 157 19.15 0.55 -10.97
N THR A 158 18.11 1.14 -10.40
CA THR A 158 17.53 2.35 -10.95
C THR A 158 18.49 3.51 -10.73
N SER A 159 19.17 3.92 -11.80
CA SER A 159 19.91 5.19 -11.80
C SER A 159 19.00 6.34 -12.24
N PHE A 160 19.11 7.45 -11.53
CA PHE A 160 18.41 8.69 -11.85
C PHE A 160 19.00 9.29 -13.13
N ASN A 161 18.30 9.11 -14.26
CA ASN A 161 18.61 9.91 -15.43
C ASN A 161 17.93 11.28 -15.30
N CYS A 162 18.59 12.26 -14.69
CA CYS A 162 18.13 13.65 -14.66
C CYS A 162 17.73 14.16 -16.05
N LYS A 163 18.40 13.68 -17.11
CA LYS A 163 18.08 14.00 -18.51
C LYS A 163 16.72 13.44 -18.92
N PHE A 164 16.31 12.27 -18.44
CA PHE A 164 14.98 11.69 -18.69
C PHE A 164 13.88 12.42 -17.91
N VAL A 165 14.12 12.79 -16.65
CA VAL A 165 13.18 13.61 -15.85
C VAL A 165 12.98 14.99 -16.48
N LEU A 166 14.08 15.63 -16.92
CA LEU A 166 14.01 16.85 -17.72
C LEU A 166 13.29 16.61 -19.05
N THR A 167 13.50 15.47 -19.71
CA THR A 167 12.85 15.14 -20.98
C THR A 167 11.34 14.91 -20.80
N LEU A 168 10.90 14.14 -19.80
CA LEU A 168 9.49 13.94 -19.47
C LEU A 168 8.83 15.23 -18.97
N GLY A 169 9.54 16.01 -18.16
CA GLY A 169 9.10 17.33 -17.72
C GLY A 169 8.89 18.31 -18.88
N VAL A 170 9.85 18.34 -19.82
CA VAL A 170 9.76 19.12 -21.05
C VAL A 170 8.65 18.56 -21.96
N ILE A 171 8.53 17.24 -22.12
CA ILE A 171 7.44 16.60 -22.87
C ILE A 171 6.09 16.94 -22.25
N PHE A 172 5.94 16.88 -20.93
CA PHE A 172 4.71 17.20 -20.22
C PHE A 172 4.38 18.70 -20.35
N THR A 173 5.38 19.57 -20.23
CA THR A 173 5.22 21.02 -20.47
C THR A 173 4.81 21.29 -21.91
N ILE A 174 5.42 20.61 -22.88
CA ILE A 174 5.07 20.68 -24.31
C ILE A 174 3.64 20.16 -24.51
N ILE A 175 3.28 19.01 -23.95
CA ILE A 175 1.93 18.43 -24.01
C ILE A 175 0.92 19.40 -23.38
N PHE A 176 1.22 20.02 -22.24
CA PHE A 176 0.35 20.97 -21.59
C PHE A 176 0.18 22.26 -22.40
N ILE A 177 1.27 22.81 -22.94
CA ILE A 177 1.24 23.95 -23.87
C ILE A 177 0.44 23.57 -25.13
N LEU A 178 0.63 22.36 -25.66
CA LEU A 178 -0.13 21.83 -26.78
C LEU A 178 -1.61 21.63 -26.43
N ILE A 179 -1.96 21.16 -25.22
CA ILE A 179 -3.34 21.08 -24.72
C ILE A 179 -3.95 22.47 -24.68
N VAL A 180 -3.26 23.47 -24.13
CA VAL A 180 -3.77 24.84 -24.02
C VAL A 180 -3.94 25.47 -25.41
N LEU A 181 -2.97 25.27 -26.31
CA LEU A 181 -3.07 25.72 -27.70
C LEU A 181 -4.16 24.97 -28.47
N PHE A 182 -4.33 23.67 -28.21
CA PHE A 182 -5.35 22.82 -28.81
C PHE A 182 -6.76 23.16 -28.31
N LEU A 183 -6.95 23.34 -27.00
CA LEU A 183 -8.18 23.84 -26.39
C LEU A 183 -8.61 25.16 -27.03
N ARG A 184 -7.65 26.01 -27.37
CA ARG A 184 -7.92 27.27 -28.05
C ARG A 184 -8.16 27.10 -29.56
N LEU A 185 -7.52 26.14 -30.23
CA LEU A 185 -7.83 25.78 -31.61
C LEU A 185 -9.24 25.16 -31.73
N LEU A 186 -9.64 24.32 -30.77
CA LEU A 186 -11.00 23.85 -30.61
C LEU A 186 -11.97 25.02 -30.44
N GLU A 187 -11.61 26.00 -29.60
CA GLU A 187 -12.43 27.18 -29.34
C GLU A 187 -12.62 28.10 -30.56
N VAL A 188 -11.62 28.21 -31.43
CA VAL A 188 -11.59 29.26 -32.48
C VAL A 188 -11.91 28.73 -33.88
N HIS A 189 -11.59 27.47 -34.20
CA HIS A 189 -11.59 27.01 -35.61
C HIS A 189 -12.15 25.61 -35.86
N MET A 190 -12.33 24.75 -34.86
CA MET A 190 -12.52 23.30 -35.08
C MET A 190 -13.81 22.71 -34.52
N CYS A 191 -14.63 23.46 -33.79
CA CYS A 191 -15.89 22.96 -33.25
C CYS A 191 -17.05 23.84 -33.66
N ASP A 192 -18.11 23.22 -34.16
CA ASP A 192 -19.34 23.92 -34.53
C ASP A 192 -20.17 24.24 -33.28
N THR A 193 -19.96 23.49 -32.19
CA THR A 193 -20.78 23.58 -30.96
C THR A 193 -19.99 23.34 -29.68
N THR A 194 -20.50 23.85 -28.56
CA THR A 194 -19.97 23.64 -27.20
C THR A 194 -19.96 22.17 -26.80
N VAL A 195 -20.92 21.37 -27.30
CA VAL A 195 -20.99 19.92 -27.07
C VAL A 195 -19.81 19.22 -27.74
N GLU A 196 -19.54 19.55 -29.00
CA GLU A 196 -18.41 18.99 -29.74
C GLU A 196 -17.06 19.37 -29.10
N MET A 197 -16.94 20.58 -28.55
CA MET A 197 -15.77 21.00 -27.79
C MET A 197 -15.52 20.12 -26.56
N PHE A 198 -16.55 19.82 -25.77
CA PHE A 198 -16.43 18.91 -24.62
C PHE A 198 -16.00 17.50 -25.03
N LEU A 199 -16.62 16.96 -26.09
CA LEU A 199 -16.35 15.60 -26.54
C LEU A 199 -14.95 15.45 -27.14
N LYS A 200 -14.48 16.43 -27.92
CA LYS A 200 -13.09 16.45 -28.42
C LYS A 200 -12.08 16.65 -27.29
N PHE A 201 -12.43 17.42 -26.25
CA PHE A 201 -11.60 17.55 -25.06
C PHE A 201 -11.42 16.22 -24.34
N LEU A 202 -12.49 15.42 -24.19
CA LEU A 202 -12.40 14.08 -23.62
C LEU A 202 -11.45 13.19 -24.43
N ILE A 203 -11.66 13.10 -25.74
CA ILE A 203 -10.81 12.28 -26.64
C ILE A 203 -9.34 12.65 -26.49
N VAL A 204 -9.01 13.95 -26.49
CA VAL A 204 -7.62 14.38 -26.37
C VAL A 204 -7.05 14.10 -24.99
N GLY A 205 -7.82 14.31 -23.92
CA GLY A 205 -7.37 13.97 -22.57
C GLY A 205 -7.11 12.47 -22.41
N GLU A 206 -7.96 11.62 -22.98
CA GLU A 206 -7.77 10.16 -23.01
C GLU A 206 -6.53 9.75 -23.80
N VAL A 207 -6.33 10.30 -25.00
CA VAL A 207 -5.12 10.04 -25.81
C VAL A 207 -3.86 10.44 -25.05
N ILE A 208 -3.89 11.57 -24.34
CA ILE A 208 -2.76 12.05 -23.53
C ILE A 208 -2.52 11.13 -22.35
N PHE A 209 -3.57 10.66 -21.68
CA PHE A 209 -3.45 9.68 -20.62
C PHE A 209 -2.79 8.39 -21.12
N TRP A 210 -3.24 7.85 -22.25
CA TRP A 210 -2.66 6.62 -22.81
C TRP A 210 -1.23 6.80 -23.29
N LEU A 211 -0.92 7.94 -23.91
CA LEU A 211 0.45 8.29 -24.28
C LEU A 211 1.33 8.38 -23.02
N LEU A 212 0.83 8.97 -21.94
CA LEU A 212 1.54 9.02 -20.67
C LEU A 212 1.75 7.62 -20.07
N MET A 213 0.73 6.75 -20.08
CA MET A 213 0.89 5.36 -19.64
C MET A 213 1.95 4.63 -20.46
N PHE A 214 1.94 4.81 -21.78
CA PHE A 214 2.95 4.23 -22.67
C PHE A 214 4.36 4.75 -22.35
N LEU A 215 4.53 6.07 -22.26
CA LEU A 215 5.83 6.71 -21.99
C LEU A 215 6.38 6.43 -20.58
N SER A 216 5.50 6.09 -19.64
CA SER A 216 5.86 5.79 -18.25
C SER A 216 5.82 4.30 -17.90
N ASN A 217 5.61 3.42 -18.89
CA ASN A 217 5.39 1.99 -18.68
C ASN A 217 4.36 1.67 -17.58
N GLY A 218 3.28 2.47 -17.54
CA GLY A 218 2.19 2.31 -16.59
C GLY A 218 2.48 2.77 -15.16
N TYR A 219 3.57 3.49 -14.90
CA TYR A 219 3.92 3.97 -13.55
C TYR A 219 2.79 4.78 -12.89
N TYR A 220 2.15 5.68 -13.65
CA TYR A 220 1.04 6.51 -13.18
C TYR A 220 -0.33 5.81 -13.22
N TRP A 221 -0.38 4.50 -13.43
CA TRP A 221 -1.66 3.77 -13.43
C TRP A 221 -2.38 3.90 -12.08
N GLY A 222 -1.63 3.69 -11.00
CA GLY A 222 -2.12 3.76 -9.62
C GLY A 222 -2.46 5.17 -9.12
N THR A 223 -2.27 6.22 -9.93
CA THR A 223 -2.66 7.59 -9.52
C THR A 223 -4.12 7.91 -9.83
N TYR A 224 -4.78 7.06 -10.62
CA TYR A 224 -6.21 7.20 -10.92
C TYR A 224 -6.99 5.89 -10.74
N PHE A 225 -6.42 4.76 -11.14
CA PHE A 225 -7.02 3.43 -11.04
C PHE A 225 -6.51 2.67 -9.82
N PHE A 226 -7.20 1.58 -9.44
CA PHE A 226 -6.76 0.75 -8.32
C PHE A 226 -5.33 0.23 -8.57
N PRO A 227 -4.36 0.47 -7.67
CA PRO A 227 -2.95 0.15 -7.94
C PRO A 227 -2.62 -1.34 -7.89
N ASN A 228 -3.29 -2.11 -7.01
CA ASN A 228 -3.01 -3.54 -6.85
C ASN A 228 -3.46 -4.32 -8.09
N ARG A 229 -2.48 -4.82 -8.84
CA ARG A 229 -2.67 -5.56 -10.10
C ARG A 229 -3.34 -6.92 -9.89
N THR A 230 -3.17 -7.51 -8.70
CA THR A 230 -3.79 -8.78 -8.32
C THR A 230 -5.22 -8.61 -7.80
N ASP A 231 -5.76 -7.39 -7.76
CA ASP A 231 -7.09 -7.08 -7.23
C ASP A 231 -8.07 -6.57 -8.31
N CYS A 232 -7.73 -6.75 -9.59
CA CYS A 232 -8.63 -6.36 -10.69
C CYS A 232 -9.94 -7.17 -10.65
N PHE A 233 -11.08 -6.50 -10.93
CA PHE A 233 -12.44 -7.05 -10.95
C PHE A 233 -12.98 -7.58 -9.61
N MET A 234 -12.25 -7.43 -8.51
CA MET A 234 -12.58 -8.10 -7.25
C MET A 234 -13.87 -7.59 -6.59
N ASP A 235 -14.37 -6.39 -6.91
CA ASP A 235 -15.67 -5.93 -6.41
C ASP A 235 -16.81 -6.84 -6.92
N HIS A 236 -16.62 -7.50 -8.08
CA HIS A 236 -17.55 -8.49 -8.61
C HIS A 236 -17.31 -9.86 -7.98
N PHE A 237 -16.09 -10.39 -8.10
CA PHE A 237 -15.80 -11.78 -7.76
C PHE A 237 -15.84 -12.06 -6.26
N ASN A 238 -15.43 -11.11 -5.41
CA ASN A 238 -15.61 -11.25 -3.96
C ASN A 238 -17.09 -11.35 -3.60
N MET A 239 -17.94 -10.52 -4.21
CA MET A 239 -19.39 -10.53 -3.93
C MET A 239 -20.08 -11.77 -4.52
N LEU A 240 -19.60 -12.26 -5.67
CA LEU A 240 -20.12 -13.48 -6.29
C LEU A 240 -19.78 -14.73 -5.46
N ALA A 241 -18.57 -14.79 -4.89
CA ALA A 241 -18.13 -15.91 -4.06
C ALA A 241 -18.91 -16.04 -2.74
N LEU A 242 -19.43 -14.93 -2.20
CA LEU A 242 -20.29 -14.95 -1.01
C LEU A 242 -21.58 -15.75 -1.19
N LEU A 243 -22.02 -15.99 -2.43
CA LEU A 243 -23.24 -16.77 -2.73
C LEU A 243 -23.07 -18.28 -2.55
N ASN A 244 -21.85 -18.78 -2.34
CA ASN A 244 -21.64 -20.18 -1.99
C ASN A 244 -22.24 -20.52 -0.61
N ASN A 245 -22.38 -19.51 0.26
CA ASN A 245 -23.06 -19.64 1.55
C ASN A 245 -24.54 -19.26 1.43
N LYS A 246 -25.37 -19.82 2.33
CA LYS A 246 -26.82 -19.52 2.37
C LYS A 246 -27.09 -18.03 2.63
N ASP A 247 -26.29 -17.43 3.50
CA ASP A 247 -26.33 -16.01 3.82
C ASP A 247 -25.07 -15.32 3.26
N PRO A 248 -25.20 -14.38 2.30
CA PRO A 248 -24.05 -13.65 1.77
C PRO A 248 -23.46 -12.63 2.76
N TYR A 249 -24.07 -12.39 3.91
CA TYR A 249 -23.62 -11.38 4.88
C TYR A 249 -22.72 -11.91 6.01
N TYR A 250 -22.49 -13.22 6.07
CA TYR A 250 -21.63 -13.87 7.07
C TYR A 250 -20.20 -13.28 7.18
N LEU A 251 -19.67 -12.72 6.07
CA LEU A 251 -18.39 -11.99 6.03
C LEU A 251 -18.56 -10.46 5.99
N LYS A 252 -19.60 -9.93 6.65
CA LYS A 252 -19.85 -8.49 6.80
C LYS A 252 -19.92 -7.76 5.44
N ALA A 253 -20.63 -8.33 4.49
CA ALA A 253 -20.76 -7.76 3.15
C ALA A 253 -21.48 -6.39 3.18
N SER A 254 -21.04 -5.46 2.32
CA SER A 254 -21.55 -4.09 2.27
C SER A 254 -22.51 -3.82 1.09
N TYR A 255 -22.83 -4.84 0.30
CA TYR A 255 -23.76 -4.72 -0.83
C TYR A 255 -25.21 -4.92 -0.35
N PRO A 256 -26.19 -4.13 -0.81
CA PRO A 256 -27.60 -4.40 -0.52
C PRO A 256 -28.09 -5.73 -1.11
N ALA A 257 -29.15 -6.31 -0.54
CA ALA A 257 -29.58 -7.67 -0.85
C ALA A 257 -29.99 -7.87 -2.32
N ILE A 258 -30.50 -6.83 -2.99
CA ILE A 258 -30.84 -6.89 -4.41
C ILE A 258 -29.63 -7.22 -5.29
N CYS A 259 -28.42 -6.78 -4.89
CA CYS A 259 -27.20 -7.08 -5.61
C CYS A 259 -26.93 -8.58 -5.62
N PHE A 260 -27.13 -9.25 -4.48
CA PHE A 260 -26.96 -10.69 -4.37
C PHE A 260 -28.01 -11.47 -5.16
N LEU A 261 -29.25 -10.97 -5.26
CA LEU A 261 -30.26 -11.57 -6.15
C LEU A 261 -29.86 -11.46 -7.63
N LEU A 262 -29.29 -10.33 -8.05
CA LEU A 262 -28.78 -10.14 -9.41
C LEU A 262 -27.57 -11.05 -9.68
N LEU A 263 -26.63 -11.13 -8.73
CA LEU A 263 -25.46 -12.01 -8.83
C LEU A 263 -25.85 -13.49 -8.81
N LYS A 264 -26.92 -13.87 -8.08
CA LYS A 264 -27.44 -15.23 -8.04
C LYS A 264 -27.89 -15.72 -9.41
N ILE A 265 -28.44 -14.83 -10.24
CA ILE A 265 -28.78 -15.18 -11.63
C ILE A 265 -27.51 -15.59 -12.40
N LEU A 266 -26.42 -14.83 -12.27
CA LEU A 266 -25.13 -15.14 -12.91
C LEU A 266 -24.53 -16.44 -12.33
N HIS A 267 -24.62 -16.61 -11.02
CA HIS A 267 -24.13 -17.78 -10.32
C HIS A 267 -24.80 -19.08 -10.82
N LEU A 268 -26.10 -19.03 -11.10
CA LEU A 268 -26.86 -20.17 -11.64
C LEU A 268 -26.50 -20.55 -13.08
N PHE A 269 -25.82 -19.68 -13.84
CA PHE A 269 -25.29 -20.02 -15.17
C PHE A 269 -23.95 -20.77 -15.10
N MET A 270 -23.31 -20.86 -13.93
CA MET A 270 -22.04 -21.56 -13.75
C MET A 270 -22.26 -23.06 -13.47
N PRO A 271 -21.33 -23.94 -13.89
CA PRO A 271 -21.26 -25.32 -13.40
C PRO A 271 -21.21 -25.42 -11.87
N LEU A 272 -21.76 -26.51 -11.30
CA LEU A 272 -21.89 -26.68 -9.84
C LEU A 272 -20.53 -26.71 -9.11
N ASP A 273 -19.50 -27.28 -9.73
CA ASP A 273 -18.13 -27.28 -9.21
C ASP A 273 -17.54 -25.87 -9.11
N ILE A 274 -17.89 -24.98 -10.05
CA ILE A 274 -17.45 -23.57 -10.03
C ILE A 274 -18.26 -22.76 -9.02
N GLN A 275 -19.56 -23.07 -8.86
CA GLN A 275 -20.41 -22.44 -7.84
C GLN A 275 -19.89 -22.66 -6.41
N GLN A 276 -19.17 -23.77 -6.18
CA GLN A 276 -18.61 -24.14 -4.88
C GLN A 276 -17.26 -23.49 -4.56
N ILE A 277 -16.69 -22.69 -5.47
CA ILE A 277 -15.42 -21.99 -5.22
C ILE A 277 -15.65 -20.86 -4.21
N GLU A 278 -15.02 -20.97 -3.03
CA GLU A 278 -15.11 -19.97 -1.97
C GLU A 278 -14.18 -18.76 -2.15
N PRO A 279 -12.91 -18.91 -2.58
CA PRO A 279 -12.05 -17.75 -2.74
C PRO A 279 -12.42 -16.95 -3.99
N GLY A 280 -12.78 -15.66 -3.82
CA GLY A 280 -13.09 -14.77 -4.94
C GLY A 280 -11.95 -14.66 -5.97
N LEU A 281 -10.70 -14.79 -5.53
CA LEU A 281 -9.52 -14.78 -6.40
C LEU A 281 -9.48 -16.00 -7.34
N GLU A 282 -9.81 -17.18 -6.83
CA GLU A 282 -9.88 -18.41 -7.63
C GLU A 282 -11.05 -18.34 -8.61
N LEU A 283 -12.20 -17.83 -8.15
CA LEU A 283 -13.36 -17.65 -9.01
C LEU A 283 -13.07 -16.66 -10.15
N ARG A 284 -12.32 -15.58 -9.89
CA ARG A 284 -11.85 -14.66 -10.92
C ARG A 284 -10.93 -15.33 -11.95
N ASN A 285 -10.03 -16.19 -11.48
CA ASN A 285 -9.08 -16.89 -12.36
C ASN A 285 -9.74 -18.02 -13.16
N ASN A 286 -10.97 -18.41 -12.81
CA ASN A 286 -11.76 -19.37 -13.58
C ASN A 286 -12.29 -18.76 -14.88
N SER A 287 -12.05 -19.45 -16.00
CA SER A 287 -12.38 -18.94 -17.34
C SER A 287 -13.90 -18.78 -17.60
N ILE A 288 -14.74 -19.65 -17.03
CA ILE A 288 -16.20 -19.59 -17.21
C ILE A 288 -16.78 -18.43 -16.42
N ALA A 289 -16.37 -18.29 -15.16
CA ALA A 289 -16.80 -17.18 -14.31
C ALA A 289 -16.34 -15.82 -14.90
N MET A 290 -15.09 -15.74 -15.37
CA MET A 290 -14.58 -14.56 -16.08
C MET A 290 -15.35 -14.25 -17.35
N PHE A 291 -15.68 -15.26 -18.16
CA PHE A 291 -16.48 -15.07 -19.37
C PHE A 291 -17.87 -14.48 -19.07
N LEU A 292 -18.56 -14.98 -18.04
CA LEU A 292 -19.87 -14.46 -17.63
C LEU A 292 -19.80 -13.01 -17.12
N PHE A 293 -18.77 -12.68 -16.35
CA PHE A 293 -18.50 -11.31 -15.91
C PHE A 293 -18.31 -10.38 -17.11
N VAL A 294 -17.42 -10.74 -18.05
CA VAL A 294 -17.13 -9.93 -19.25
C VAL A 294 -18.39 -9.77 -20.11
N LEU A 295 -19.15 -10.84 -20.34
CA LEU A 295 -20.40 -10.78 -21.09
C LEU A 295 -21.40 -9.81 -20.45
N THR A 296 -21.57 -9.90 -19.13
CA THR A 296 -22.46 -8.99 -18.39
C THR A 296 -21.99 -7.55 -18.47
N ALA A 297 -20.69 -7.31 -18.32
CA ALA A 297 -20.11 -5.98 -18.43
C ALA A 297 -20.29 -5.38 -19.84
N LEU A 298 -20.10 -6.18 -20.89
CA LEU A 298 -20.34 -5.76 -22.28
C LEU A 298 -21.80 -5.39 -22.53
N ILE A 299 -22.76 -6.15 -21.99
CA ILE A 299 -24.19 -5.83 -22.07
C ILE A 299 -24.48 -4.49 -21.38
N VAL A 300 -23.94 -4.26 -20.18
CA VAL A 300 -24.11 -2.99 -19.46
C VAL A 300 -23.51 -1.82 -20.25
N LEU A 301 -22.30 -1.97 -20.80
CA LEU A 301 -21.66 -0.95 -21.63
C LEU A 301 -22.45 -0.67 -22.92
N TYR A 302 -23.03 -1.69 -23.55
CA TYR A 302 -23.90 -1.51 -24.71
C TYR A 302 -25.19 -0.74 -24.38
N ILE A 303 -25.82 -1.03 -23.24
CA ILE A 303 -26.99 -0.28 -22.78
C ILE A 303 -26.61 1.17 -22.50
N LEU A 304 -25.47 1.42 -21.84
CA LEU A 304 -24.95 2.76 -21.61
C LEU A 304 -24.70 3.50 -22.93
N ALA A 305 -24.08 2.85 -23.91
CA ALA A 305 -23.84 3.43 -25.24
C ALA A 305 -25.15 3.92 -25.88
N THR A 306 -26.19 3.07 -25.84
CA THR A 306 -27.53 3.38 -26.37
C THR A 306 -28.19 4.54 -25.63
N LEU A 307 -28.05 4.59 -24.31
CA LEU A 307 -28.57 5.69 -23.49
C LEU A 307 -27.83 7.01 -23.78
N PHE A 308 -26.51 6.97 -23.93
CA PHE A 308 -25.71 8.15 -24.29
C PHE A 308 -26.09 8.68 -25.67
N GLU A 309 -26.24 7.81 -26.67
CA GLU A 309 -26.70 8.18 -28.01
C GLU A 309 -28.08 8.85 -27.95
N LYS A 310 -29.01 8.26 -27.20
CA LYS A 310 -30.35 8.83 -27.00
C LYS A 310 -30.33 10.18 -26.27
N ILE A 311 -29.40 10.38 -25.34
CA ILE A 311 -29.29 11.64 -24.59
C ILE A 311 -28.65 12.75 -25.44
N LEU A 312 -27.62 12.42 -26.22
CA LEU A 312 -26.85 13.38 -27.01
C LEU A 312 -27.48 13.69 -28.38
N CYS A 313 -28.44 12.88 -28.84
CA CYS A 313 -29.15 13.07 -30.11
C CYS A 313 -28.19 13.32 -31.28
N ASN A 314 -28.16 14.56 -31.80
CA ASN A 314 -27.39 14.99 -32.97
C ASN A 314 -25.87 14.92 -32.78
N TYR A 315 -25.38 14.82 -31.54
CA TYR A 315 -23.95 14.69 -31.23
C TYR A 315 -23.56 13.25 -30.88
N GLY A 316 -24.48 12.30 -31.03
CA GLY A 316 -24.29 10.87 -30.72
C GLY A 316 -23.47 10.10 -31.74
N GLU A 317 -22.51 10.73 -32.43
CA GLU A 317 -21.60 9.97 -33.31
C GLU A 317 -20.87 8.88 -32.51
N LYS A 318 -20.74 7.68 -33.09
CA LYS A 318 -20.16 6.51 -32.41
C LYS A 318 -18.81 6.78 -31.75
N LYS A 319 -17.98 7.64 -32.36
CA LYS A 319 -16.66 8.04 -31.81
C LYS A 319 -16.77 8.79 -30.47
N TYR A 320 -17.80 9.61 -30.29
CA TYR A 320 -18.02 10.38 -29.07
C TYR A 320 -18.66 9.53 -27.98
N ILE A 321 -19.56 8.61 -28.36
CA ILE A 321 -20.10 7.61 -27.43
C ILE A 321 -18.96 6.72 -26.89
N LEU A 322 -18.04 6.31 -27.77
CA LEU A 322 -16.85 5.56 -27.38
C LEU A 322 -15.96 6.35 -26.42
N ALA A 323 -15.70 7.64 -26.69
CA ALA A 323 -14.93 8.49 -25.77
C ALA A 323 -15.59 8.56 -24.38
N ILE A 324 -16.91 8.75 -24.31
CA ILE A 324 -17.61 8.76 -23.02
C ILE A 324 -17.50 7.42 -22.30
N LEU A 325 -17.58 6.28 -23.00
CA LEU A 325 -17.40 4.94 -22.42
C LEU A 325 -15.97 4.69 -21.94
N LEU A 326 -14.98 5.34 -22.56
CA LEU A 326 -13.56 5.31 -22.19
C LEU A 326 -13.17 6.42 -21.21
N SER A 327 -14.16 7.11 -20.63
CA SER A 327 -13.90 8.09 -19.58
C SER A 327 -13.29 7.42 -18.34
N GLY A 328 -12.54 8.20 -17.57
CA GLY A 328 -11.89 7.74 -16.35
C GLY A 328 -12.87 7.04 -15.37
N PRO A 329 -14.02 7.64 -15.00
CA PRO A 329 -14.94 7.03 -14.04
C PRO A 329 -15.53 5.71 -14.52
N ILE A 330 -15.86 5.56 -15.82
CA ILE A 330 -16.41 4.32 -16.37
C ILE A 330 -15.31 3.26 -16.44
N MET A 331 -14.12 3.60 -16.91
CA MET A 331 -12.97 2.70 -16.95
C MET A 331 -12.60 2.19 -15.56
N PHE A 332 -12.66 3.04 -14.53
CA PHE A 332 -12.32 2.63 -13.17
C PHE A 332 -13.41 1.71 -12.59
N ALA A 333 -14.69 2.05 -12.79
CA ALA A 333 -15.77 1.16 -12.39
C ALA A 333 -15.64 -0.22 -13.07
N PHE A 334 -15.25 -0.25 -14.35
CA PHE A 334 -14.98 -1.48 -15.09
C PHE A 334 -13.76 -2.24 -14.53
N GLN A 335 -12.62 -1.57 -14.31
CA GLN A 335 -11.39 -2.16 -13.73
C GLN A 335 -11.66 -2.80 -12.37
N ARG A 336 -12.51 -2.20 -11.54
CA ARG A 336 -12.91 -2.78 -10.24
C ARG A 336 -13.92 -3.90 -10.35
N GLY A 337 -14.65 -4.02 -11.47
CA GLY A 337 -15.81 -4.89 -11.58
C GLY A 337 -17.00 -4.39 -10.77
N ASN A 338 -17.10 -3.07 -10.54
CA ASN A 338 -18.09 -2.51 -9.62
C ASN A 338 -19.47 -2.39 -10.28
N ILE A 339 -20.51 -2.86 -9.57
CA ILE A 339 -21.91 -2.83 -10.04
C ILE A 339 -22.48 -1.41 -10.22
N ILE A 340 -21.73 -0.36 -9.86
CA ILE A 340 -22.13 1.05 -10.05
C ILE A 340 -22.41 1.40 -11.53
N LEU A 341 -21.84 0.69 -12.51
CA LEU A 341 -22.20 0.90 -13.92
C LEU A 341 -23.68 0.56 -14.20
N LEU A 342 -24.21 -0.48 -13.56
CA LEU A 342 -25.64 -0.79 -13.62
C LEU A 342 -26.49 0.26 -12.89
N THR A 343 -25.96 0.81 -11.79
CA THR A 343 -26.58 1.97 -11.11
C THR A 343 -26.68 3.17 -12.04
N LEU A 344 -25.63 3.45 -12.84
CA LEU A 344 -25.62 4.52 -13.83
C LEU A 344 -26.68 4.31 -14.92
N VAL A 345 -26.84 3.09 -15.44
CA VAL A 345 -27.89 2.76 -16.43
C VAL A 345 -29.26 3.20 -15.92
N PHE A 346 -29.63 2.77 -14.71
CA PHE A 346 -30.91 3.11 -14.11
C PHE A 346 -31.06 4.60 -13.81
N LEU A 347 -29.99 5.26 -13.34
CA LEU A 347 -29.98 6.70 -13.10
C LEU A 347 -30.20 7.51 -14.38
N LEU A 348 -29.64 7.08 -15.51
CA LEU A 348 -29.83 7.73 -16.81
C LEU A 348 -31.24 7.51 -17.37
N VAL A 349 -31.84 6.33 -17.14
CA VAL A 349 -33.25 6.10 -17.44
C VAL A 349 -34.14 7.06 -16.62
N TYR A 350 -33.85 7.24 -15.34
CA TYR A 350 -34.53 8.26 -14.53
C TYR A 350 -34.35 9.66 -15.14
N TYR A 351 -33.12 10.07 -15.39
CA TYR A 351 -32.80 11.38 -15.97
C TYR A 351 -33.55 11.68 -17.28
N LEU A 352 -33.70 10.68 -18.14
CA LEU A 352 -34.40 10.80 -19.43
C LEU A 352 -35.91 11.02 -19.27
N TYR A 353 -36.55 10.33 -18.32
CA TYR A 353 -38.02 10.23 -18.30
C TYR A 353 -38.69 10.85 -17.09
N PHE A 354 -37.96 11.27 -16.05
CA PHE A 354 -38.58 11.80 -14.83
C PHE A 354 -39.42 13.05 -15.11
N ASP A 355 -39.09 13.81 -16.15
CA ASP A 355 -39.78 15.05 -16.54
C ASP A 355 -40.65 14.88 -17.80
N SER A 356 -40.99 13.64 -18.16
CA SER A 356 -41.84 13.36 -19.33
C SER A 356 -43.29 13.79 -19.08
N GLU A 357 -43.94 14.30 -20.13
CA GLU A 357 -45.38 14.59 -20.11
C GLU A 357 -46.22 13.31 -19.89
N GLU A 358 -45.75 12.17 -20.40
CA GLU A 358 -46.40 10.89 -20.26
C GLU A 358 -46.20 10.28 -18.86
N LYS A 359 -47.30 10.09 -18.13
CA LYS A 359 -47.29 9.49 -16.79
C LYS A 359 -46.61 8.11 -16.75
N LYS A 360 -46.81 7.27 -17.78
CA LYS A 360 -46.18 5.94 -17.87
C LYS A 360 -44.65 6.04 -17.88
N LYS A 361 -44.09 6.94 -18.69
CA LYS A 361 -42.64 7.19 -18.76
C LYS A 361 -42.08 7.69 -17.44
N ARG A 362 -42.83 8.56 -16.73
CA ARG A 362 -42.41 9.01 -15.38
C ARG A 362 -42.34 7.88 -14.37
N TYR A 363 -43.30 6.94 -14.36
CA TYR A 363 -43.25 5.80 -13.45
C TYR A 363 -42.13 4.82 -13.80
N ILE A 364 -41.80 4.65 -15.08
CA ILE A 364 -40.57 3.93 -15.49
C ILE A 364 -39.34 4.62 -14.89
N ALA A 365 -39.28 5.95 -14.93
CA ALA A 365 -38.21 6.72 -14.30
C ALA A 365 -38.13 6.44 -12.79
N TYR A 366 -39.27 6.39 -12.10
CA TYR A 366 -39.31 6.16 -10.64
C TYR A 366 -38.86 4.77 -10.25
N ILE A 367 -39.28 3.75 -11.00
CA ILE A 367 -38.82 2.37 -10.82
C ILE A 367 -37.31 2.29 -11.10
N ALA A 368 -36.82 2.93 -12.16
CA ALA A 368 -35.38 2.97 -12.45
C ALA A 368 -34.60 3.61 -11.30
N LEU A 369 -35.03 4.78 -10.79
CA LEU A 369 -34.36 5.41 -9.66
C LEU A 369 -34.40 4.54 -8.40
N ALA A 370 -35.51 3.84 -8.15
CA ALA A 370 -35.60 2.87 -7.05
C ALA A 370 -34.59 1.73 -7.22
N PHE A 371 -34.39 1.18 -8.42
CA PHE A 371 -33.35 0.19 -8.68
C PHE A 371 -31.95 0.74 -8.45
N ALA A 372 -31.66 1.95 -8.97
CA ALA A 372 -30.38 2.61 -8.74
C ALA A 372 -30.09 2.77 -7.24
N ALA A 373 -31.06 3.27 -6.47
CA ALA A 373 -30.99 3.43 -5.02
C ALA A 373 -30.87 2.09 -4.27
N SER A 374 -31.49 1.03 -4.79
CA SER A 374 -31.44 -0.29 -4.15
C SER A 374 -30.10 -0.99 -4.38
N ILE A 375 -29.41 -0.70 -5.48
CA ILE A 375 -28.05 -1.23 -5.77
C ILE A 375 -26.99 -0.42 -5.02
N LYS A 376 -27.12 0.90 -5.01
CA LYS A 376 -26.30 1.84 -4.23
C LYS A 376 -27.23 2.86 -3.59
N VAL A 377 -27.23 2.96 -2.26
CA VAL A 377 -28.21 3.77 -1.50
C VAL A 377 -28.25 5.25 -1.91
N TYR A 378 -27.08 5.84 -2.22
CA TYR A 378 -26.92 7.28 -2.43
C TYR A 378 -27.74 7.88 -3.58
N PRO A 379 -27.86 7.23 -4.77
CA PRO A 379 -28.77 7.65 -5.83
C PRO A 379 -30.20 8.04 -5.42
N ALA A 380 -30.73 7.56 -4.28
CA ALA A 380 -32.04 7.97 -3.77
C ALA A 380 -32.22 9.50 -3.72
N LEU A 381 -31.15 10.26 -3.47
CA LEU A 381 -31.16 11.73 -3.40
C LEU A 381 -31.58 12.40 -4.72
N PHE A 382 -31.43 11.76 -5.87
CA PHE A 382 -31.94 12.27 -7.15
C PHE A 382 -33.47 12.37 -7.20
N GLY A 383 -34.19 11.74 -6.26
CA GLY A 383 -35.64 11.89 -6.08
C GLY A 383 -36.07 13.33 -5.79
N ILE A 384 -35.16 14.17 -5.29
CA ILE A 384 -35.39 15.62 -5.10
C ILE A 384 -35.77 16.31 -6.41
N MET A 385 -35.28 15.83 -7.56
CA MET A 385 -35.68 16.38 -8.86
C MET A 385 -37.17 16.17 -9.15
N THR A 386 -37.77 15.10 -8.63
CA THR A 386 -39.22 14.87 -8.74
C THR A 386 -39.99 15.76 -7.78
N LEU A 387 -39.48 15.95 -6.56
CA LEU A 387 -40.05 16.89 -5.58
C LEU A 387 -40.02 18.34 -6.09
N LYS A 388 -38.93 18.76 -6.71
CA LYS A 388 -38.75 20.09 -7.32
C LYS A 388 -39.81 20.40 -8.39
N LYS A 389 -40.31 19.37 -9.07
CA LYS A 389 -41.43 19.49 -10.02
C LYS A 389 -42.80 19.63 -9.36
N LYS A 390 -42.85 19.74 -8.03
CA LYS A 390 -44.07 19.87 -7.20
C LYS A 390 -45.05 18.71 -7.35
N ARG A 391 -44.57 17.54 -7.81
CA ARG A 391 -45.38 16.33 -7.99
C ARG A 391 -45.42 15.50 -6.72
N TYR A 392 -45.90 16.08 -5.61
CA TYR A 392 -45.79 15.49 -4.27
C TYR A 392 -46.35 14.06 -4.16
N LYS A 393 -47.50 13.77 -4.79
CA LYS A 393 -48.08 12.42 -4.82
C LYS A 393 -47.16 11.42 -5.54
N GLU A 394 -46.60 11.81 -6.68
CA GLU A 394 -45.66 10.96 -7.42
C GLU A 394 -44.33 10.78 -6.66
N THR A 395 -43.88 11.81 -5.92
CA THR A 395 -42.73 11.70 -5.01
C THR A 395 -42.97 10.68 -3.90
N ILE A 396 -44.17 10.66 -3.29
CA ILE A 396 -44.53 9.65 -2.28
C ILE A 396 -44.51 8.24 -2.90
N HIS A 397 -45.07 8.07 -4.10
CA HIS A 397 -45.03 6.78 -4.79
C HIS A 397 -43.60 6.34 -5.08
N LEU A 398 -42.75 7.23 -5.58
CA LEU A 398 -41.32 6.96 -5.77
C LEU A 398 -40.65 6.50 -4.46
N ALA A 399 -40.92 7.19 -3.35
CA ALA A 399 -40.36 6.82 -2.06
C ALA A 399 -40.82 5.43 -1.59
N ILE A 400 -42.12 5.11 -1.75
CA ILE A 400 -42.67 3.79 -1.41
C ILE A 400 -42.04 2.69 -2.29
N ILE A 401 -41.98 2.91 -3.62
CA ILE A 401 -41.36 1.95 -4.55
C ILE A 401 -39.90 1.72 -4.19
N GLY A 402 -39.15 2.79 -3.90
CA GLY A 402 -37.75 2.71 -3.45
C GLY A 402 -37.58 1.92 -2.15
N PHE A 403 -38.40 2.22 -1.14
CA PHE A 403 -38.36 1.52 0.15
C PHE A 403 -38.65 0.03 0.00
N LEU A 404 -39.71 -0.33 -0.73
CA LEU A 404 -40.08 -1.73 -0.95
C LEU A 404 -39.00 -2.48 -1.74
N LEU A 405 -38.47 -1.88 -2.80
CA LEU A 405 -37.44 -2.51 -3.63
C LEU A 405 -36.10 -2.67 -2.91
N PHE A 406 -35.81 -1.82 -1.92
CA PHE A 406 -34.62 -1.94 -1.08
C PHE A 406 -34.79 -2.99 0.04
N ILE A 407 -35.94 -3.00 0.73
CA ILE A 407 -36.17 -3.84 1.92
C ILE A 407 -36.60 -5.28 1.56
N ILE A 408 -37.50 -5.46 0.59
CA ILE A 408 -38.04 -6.80 0.26
C ILE A 408 -36.94 -7.81 -0.10
N PRO A 409 -35.89 -7.48 -0.86
CA PRO A 409 -34.82 -8.43 -1.19
C PRO A 409 -34.13 -9.07 0.01
N PHE A 410 -34.07 -8.40 1.16
CA PHE A 410 -33.45 -8.98 2.37
C PHE A 410 -34.21 -10.23 2.87
N PHE A 411 -35.52 -10.33 2.60
CA PHE A 411 -36.32 -11.51 2.97
C PHE A 411 -35.97 -12.77 2.16
N ALA A 412 -35.15 -12.67 1.12
CA ALA A 412 -34.57 -13.83 0.44
C ALA A 412 -33.41 -14.48 1.22
N PHE A 413 -32.93 -13.83 2.29
CA PHE A 413 -31.70 -14.18 3.02
C PHE A 413 -31.88 -14.09 4.55
N ASP A 414 -33.07 -14.32 5.09
CA ASP A 414 -33.46 -14.23 6.54
C ASP A 414 -33.99 -12.86 7.03
N GLY A 415 -34.26 -11.93 6.11
CA GLY A 415 -35.09 -10.75 6.38
C GLY A 415 -34.41 -9.70 7.25
N ILE A 416 -34.95 -9.48 8.46
CA ILE A 416 -34.53 -8.36 9.33
C ILE A 416 -33.14 -8.60 9.93
N GLU A 417 -32.75 -9.84 10.20
CA GLU A 417 -31.41 -10.15 10.74
C GLU A 417 -30.33 -9.77 9.74
N THR A 418 -30.47 -10.23 8.50
CA THR A 418 -29.64 -9.88 7.35
C THR A 418 -29.52 -8.38 7.13
N PHE A 419 -30.61 -7.64 7.32
CA PHE A 419 -30.59 -6.19 7.19
C PHE A 419 -29.67 -5.54 8.25
N LYS A 420 -29.64 -6.07 9.49
CA LYS A 420 -28.71 -5.60 10.52
C LYS A 420 -27.26 -5.96 10.17
N GLU A 421 -27.03 -7.15 9.64
CA GLU A 421 -25.69 -7.58 9.22
C GLU A 421 -25.14 -6.72 8.07
N PHE A 422 -25.98 -6.36 7.11
CA PHE A 422 -25.65 -5.37 6.08
C PHE A 422 -25.19 -4.03 6.68
N LEU A 423 -25.89 -3.50 7.69
CA LEU A 423 -25.49 -2.25 8.35
C LEU A 423 -24.12 -2.39 9.05
N ASN A 424 -23.87 -3.52 9.70
CA ASN A 424 -22.58 -3.83 10.30
C ASN A 424 -21.48 -3.94 9.23
N GLY A 425 -21.79 -4.56 8.09
CA GLY A 425 -20.89 -4.67 6.94
C GLY A 425 -20.54 -3.33 6.31
N LEU A 426 -21.49 -2.40 6.22
CA LEU A 426 -21.24 -1.05 5.76
C LEU A 426 -20.26 -0.30 6.69
N SER A 427 -20.43 -0.45 8.02
CA SER A 427 -19.52 0.15 9.00
C SER A 427 -18.12 -0.46 8.91
N ALA A 428 -18.01 -1.79 8.83
CA ALA A 428 -16.73 -2.49 8.72
C ALA A 428 -15.98 -2.11 7.43
N ALA A 429 -16.68 -2.07 6.30
CA ALA A 429 -16.13 -1.58 5.04
C ALA A 429 -15.64 -0.13 5.16
N GLY A 430 -16.39 0.73 5.86
CA GLY A 430 -15.97 2.10 6.16
C GLY A 430 -14.59 2.16 6.80
N THR A 431 -14.40 1.45 7.91
CA THR A 431 -13.13 1.41 8.65
C THR A 431 -11.97 0.91 7.79
N VAL A 432 -12.16 -0.22 7.11
CA VAL A 432 -11.11 -0.84 6.26
C VAL A 432 -10.74 0.06 5.08
N MET A 433 -11.73 0.62 4.38
CA MET A 433 -11.46 1.43 3.19
C MET A 433 -10.77 2.75 3.54
N THR A 434 -11.05 3.34 4.71
CA THR A 434 -10.37 4.56 5.17
C THR A 434 -8.93 4.33 5.63
N SER A 435 -8.54 3.09 5.97
CA SER A 435 -7.16 2.77 6.37
C SER A 435 -6.22 2.45 5.20
N GLN A 436 -6.74 2.35 3.98
CA GLN A 436 -5.95 1.98 2.79
C GLN A 436 -5.12 3.13 2.19
N GLY A 437 -5.28 4.36 2.70
CA GLY A 437 -4.65 5.56 2.17
C GLY A 437 -5.65 6.64 1.79
N VAL A 438 -5.15 7.83 1.45
CA VAL A 438 -5.98 9.01 1.15
C VAL A 438 -6.11 9.32 -0.35
N GLY A 439 -5.49 8.51 -1.22
CA GLY A 439 -5.64 8.61 -2.66
C GLY A 439 -7.00 8.15 -3.17
N GLN A 440 -7.46 8.73 -4.29
CA GLN A 440 -8.62 8.32 -5.08
C GLN A 440 -10.00 8.35 -4.39
N ASN A 441 -10.05 8.52 -3.06
CA ASN A 441 -11.27 8.65 -2.30
C ASN A 441 -11.70 10.12 -2.26
N LEU A 442 -12.91 10.41 -2.74
CA LEU A 442 -13.50 11.75 -2.88
C LEU A 442 -14.57 12.05 -1.81
N SER A 443 -14.67 11.22 -0.77
CA SER A 443 -15.59 11.45 0.35
C SER A 443 -15.20 12.67 1.18
N LEU A 444 -16.16 13.27 1.89
CA LEU A 444 -15.86 14.38 2.79
C LEU A 444 -14.98 13.93 3.97
N GLU A 445 -15.15 12.67 4.40
CA GLU A 445 -14.32 12.08 5.44
C GLU A 445 -12.86 11.97 5.00
N ASN A 446 -12.60 11.55 3.75
CA ASN A 446 -11.23 11.55 3.22
C ASN A 446 -10.66 12.96 3.04
N LEU A 447 -11.48 13.96 2.68
CA LEU A 447 -11.03 15.35 2.65
C LEU A 447 -10.60 15.81 4.05
N ARG A 448 -11.34 15.44 5.11
CA ARG A 448 -10.95 15.72 6.50
C ARG A 448 -9.61 15.07 6.85
N LEU A 449 -9.44 13.79 6.53
CA LEU A 449 -8.18 13.06 6.75
C LEU A 449 -7.02 13.73 6.00
N LEU A 450 -7.21 14.07 4.73
CA LEU A 450 -6.22 14.78 3.93
C LEU A 450 -5.86 16.14 4.55
N LEU A 451 -6.83 16.93 5.00
CA LEU A 451 -6.56 18.21 5.66
C LEU A 451 -5.80 18.03 6.99
N ASN A 452 -6.13 17.01 7.78
CA ASN A 452 -5.39 16.67 8.98
C ASN A 452 -3.91 16.37 8.67
N LEU A 453 -3.64 15.55 7.64
CA LEU A 453 -2.28 15.22 7.20
C LEU A 453 -1.51 16.42 6.66
N LEU A 454 -2.18 17.28 5.89
CA LEU A 454 -1.58 18.48 5.30
C LEU A 454 -1.27 19.53 6.37
N MET A 455 -2.19 19.76 7.30
CA MET A 455 -2.09 20.81 8.32
C MET A 455 -1.42 20.35 9.62
N GLY A 456 -1.16 19.04 9.79
CA GLY A 456 -0.67 18.49 11.05
C GLY A 456 -1.69 18.63 12.19
N THR A 457 -2.98 18.61 11.86
CA THR A 457 -4.10 18.77 12.81
C THR A 457 -4.79 17.44 13.05
N ASN A 458 -5.56 17.35 14.15
CA ASN A 458 -6.40 16.20 14.44
C ASN A 458 -7.86 16.62 14.62
N ILE A 459 -8.49 17.08 13.53
CA ILE A 459 -9.91 17.41 13.52
C ILE A 459 -10.69 16.09 13.58
N SER A 460 -11.50 15.88 14.60
CA SER A 460 -12.33 14.67 14.74
C SER A 460 -13.44 14.59 13.69
N SER A 461 -13.86 13.37 13.32
CA SER A 461 -15.03 13.17 12.46
C SER A 461 -16.31 13.64 13.16
N SER A 462 -17.29 14.12 12.37
CA SER A 462 -18.58 14.61 12.89
C SER A 462 -19.73 14.25 11.95
N ASN A 463 -20.57 13.31 12.39
CA ASN A 463 -21.77 12.92 11.66
C ASN A 463 -22.76 14.08 11.50
N LEU A 464 -22.86 14.95 12.52
CA LEU A 464 -23.72 16.13 12.46
C LEU A 464 -23.27 17.09 11.35
N PHE A 465 -21.96 17.35 11.24
CA PHE A 465 -21.41 18.20 10.19
C PHE A 465 -21.70 17.65 8.79
N LEU A 466 -21.51 16.34 8.60
CA LEU A 466 -21.78 15.63 7.36
C LEU A 466 -23.25 15.72 6.93
N VAL A 467 -24.17 15.51 7.89
CA VAL A 467 -25.61 15.66 7.68
C VAL A 467 -25.96 17.11 7.33
N CYS A 468 -25.41 18.09 8.05
CA CYS A 468 -25.65 19.51 7.79
C CYS A 468 -25.20 19.91 6.37
N ILE A 469 -23.99 19.54 5.95
CA ILE A 469 -23.51 19.84 4.58
C ILE A 469 -24.40 19.18 3.54
N THR A 470 -24.79 17.92 3.76
CA THR A 470 -25.68 17.20 2.85
C THR A 470 -27.02 17.91 2.72
N VAL A 471 -27.65 18.30 3.83
CA VAL A 471 -28.91 19.06 3.82
C VAL A 471 -28.74 20.41 3.10
N VAL A 472 -27.65 21.14 3.33
CA VAL A 472 -27.36 22.40 2.63
C VAL A 472 -27.23 22.19 1.13
N LEU A 473 -26.52 21.16 0.68
CA LEU A 473 -26.39 20.82 -0.75
C LEU A 473 -27.75 20.51 -1.38
N LEU A 474 -28.58 19.71 -0.70
CA LEU A 474 -29.90 19.31 -1.20
C LEU A 474 -30.89 20.47 -1.22
N LEU A 475 -30.89 21.35 -0.22
CA LEU A 475 -31.68 22.58 -0.22
C LEU A 475 -31.21 23.52 -1.34
N THR A 476 -29.90 23.68 -1.50
CA THR A 476 -29.32 24.50 -2.57
C THR A 476 -29.74 23.95 -3.95
N ALA A 477 -29.66 22.64 -4.16
CA ALA A 477 -30.12 21.97 -5.38
C ALA A 477 -31.62 22.18 -5.64
N TYR A 478 -32.44 22.11 -4.59
CA TYR A 478 -33.88 22.36 -4.69
C TYR A 478 -34.19 23.79 -5.19
N PHE A 479 -33.37 24.77 -4.84
CA PHE A 479 -33.53 26.17 -5.27
C PHE A 479 -32.74 26.56 -6.54
N CYS A 480 -31.79 25.76 -7.02
CA CYS A 480 -31.09 25.99 -8.28
C CYS A 480 -32.05 26.14 -9.47
N GLU A 481 -31.94 27.21 -10.26
CA GLU A 481 -32.74 27.36 -11.48
C GLU A 481 -32.24 26.43 -12.59
N LYS A 482 -30.92 26.37 -12.76
CA LYS A 482 -30.26 25.55 -13.78
C LYS A 482 -30.28 24.07 -13.40
N LYS A 483 -30.77 23.23 -14.30
CA LYS A 483 -30.94 21.78 -14.07
C LYS A 483 -29.61 21.08 -13.81
N TRP A 484 -28.55 21.44 -14.54
CA TRP A 484 -27.24 20.81 -14.40
C TRP A 484 -26.62 21.05 -13.02
N GLU A 485 -26.83 22.24 -12.45
CA GLU A 485 -26.32 22.61 -11.13
C GLU A 485 -27.02 21.85 -10.01
N ALA A 486 -28.36 21.73 -10.11
CA ALA A 486 -29.12 20.93 -9.17
C ALA A 486 -28.66 19.46 -9.16
N LEU A 487 -28.47 18.88 -10.35
CA LEU A 487 -27.97 17.51 -10.49
C LEU A 487 -26.52 17.37 -10.00
N PHE A 488 -25.67 18.38 -10.22
CA PHE A 488 -24.28 18.38 -9.74
C PHE A 488 -24.21 18.39 -8.22
N LEU A 489 -25.01 19.23 -7.56
CA LEU A 489 -25.07 19.30 -6.09
C LEU A 489 -25.62 18.01 -5.48
N ILE A 490 -26.63 17.39 -6.11
CA ILE A 490 -27.16 16.08 -5.68
C ILE A 490 -26.10 14.99 -5.83
N ALA A 491 -25.41 14.93 -6.98
CA ALA A 491 -24.30 13.99 -7.18
C ALA A 491 -23.19 14.19 -6.15
N THR A 492 -22.86 15.45 -5.83
CA THR A 492 -21.87 15.79 -4.80
C THR A 492 -22.31 15.31 -3.42
N ALA A 493 -23.58 15.47 -3.06
CA ALA A 493 -24.12 14.91 -1.82
C ALA A 493 -23.97 13.39 -1.76
N CYS A 494 -24.17 12.69 -2.90
CA CYS A 494 -23.97 11.24 -2.99
C CYS A 494 -22.49 10.83 -2.83
N VAL A 495 -21.56 11.66 -3.30
CA VAL A 495 -20.11 11.39 -3.25
C VAL A 495 -19.52 11.73 -1.88
N TRP A 496 -19.98 12.81 -1.25
CA TRP A 496 -19.39 13.31 0.00
C TRP A 496 -19.90 12.62 1.25
N TYR A 497 -21.15 12.12 1.25
CA TYR A 497 -21.77 11.50 2.42
C TYR A 497 -21.16 10.14 2.85
N PRO A 498 -20.81 9.20 1.96
CA PRO A 498 -20.20 7.94 2.37
C PRO A 498 -18.82 8.15 3.01
N ALA A 499 -18.40 7.24 3.90
CA ALA A 499 -17.03 7.26 4.45
C ALA A 499 -15.95 6.99 3.38
N PHE A 500 -16.31 6.30 2.30
CA PHE A 500 -15.44 6.04 1.16
C PHE A 500 -16.21 6.21 -0.16
N SER A 501 -15.63 6.98 -1.07
CA SER A 501 -16.17 7.24 -2.40
C SER A 501 -15.00 7.30 -3.39
N PHE A 502 -14.52 6.15 -3.84
CA PHE A 502 -13.43 6.10 -4.82
C PHE A 502 -13.84 6.74 -6.16
N THR A 503 -12.86 7.13 -6.98
CA THR A 503 -13.05 7.91 -8.20
C THR A 503 -14.10 7.34 -9.17
N TYR A 504 -14.35 6.02 -9.18
CA TYR A 504 -15.45 5.44 -9.97
C TYR A 504 -16.83 6.02 -9.64
N VAL A 505 -17.06 6.59 -8.45
CA VAL A 505 -18.33 7.23 -8.05
C VAL A 505 -18.63 8.49 -8.87
N LEU A 506 -17.62 9.07 -9.55
CA LEU A 506 -17.81 10.21 -10.45
C LEU A 506 -18.80 9.94 -11.59
N VAL A 507 -19.12 8.67 -11.90
CA VAL A 507 -20.21 8.31 -12.82
C VAL A 507 -21.55 8.95 -12.42
N LEU A 508 -21.78 9.24 -11.14
CA LEU A 508 -23.01 9.89 -10.68
C LEU A 508 -23.17 11.34 -11.21
N TYR A 509 -22.11 11.97 -11.73
CA TYR A 509 -22.17 13.31 -12.33
C TYR A 509 -22.65 13.33 -13.79
N TYR A 510 -22.78 12.18 -14.46
CA TYR A 510 -23.24 12.13 -15.86
C TYR A 510 -24.59 12.83 -16.12
N PRO A 511 -25.64 12.67 -15.29
CA PRO A 511 -26.88 13.44 -15.45
C PRO A 511 -26.66 14.96 -15.44
N ALA A 512 -25.76 15.45 -14.60
CA ALA A 512 -25.41 16.87 -14.53
C ALA A 512 -24.69 17.32 -15.81
N ILE A 513 -23.69 16.56 -16.25
CA ILE A 513 -22.92 16.83 -17.47
C ILE A 513 -23.86 16.86 -18.68
N PHE A 514 -24.72 15.86 -18.84
CA PHE A 514 -25.67 15.83 -19.96
C PHE A 514 -26.70 16.95 -19.89
N ALA A 515 -27.15 17.36 -18.71
CA ALA A 515 -27.98 18.56 -18.58
C ALA A 515 -27.24 19.83 -19.01
N ALA A 516 -25.95 19.95 -18.69
CA ALA A 516 -25.13 21.08 -19.08
C ALA A 516 -24.88 21.13 -20.60
N LEU A 517 -24.64 19.96 -21.21
CA LEU A 517 -24.45 19.82 -22.66
C LEU A 517 -25.73 20.07 -23.46
N LYS A 518 -26.92 19.84 -22.89
CA LYS A 518 -28.19 20.17 -23.57
C LYS A 518 -28.51 21.67 -23.57
N ASN A 519 -28.08 22.39 -22.53
CA ASN A 519 -28.33 23.82 -22.37
C ASN A 519 -27.00 24.59 -22.31
N THR A 520 -26.26 24.60 -23.41
CA THR A 520 -24.89 25.13 -23.43
C THR A 520 -24.80 26.62 -23.12
N ASP A 521 -25.88 27.37 -23.33
CA ASP A 521 -25.97 28.79 -23.00
C ASP A 521 -26.02 29.03 -21.48
N GLU A 522 -26.38 28.01 -20.69
CA GLU A 522 -26.45 28.09 -19.24
C GLU A 522 -25.13 27.74 -18.54
N ILE A 523 -24.12 27.22 -19.26
CA ILE A 523 -22.84 26.80 -18.69
C ILE A 523 -21.68 27.63 -19.23
N ARG A 524 -20.76 28.01 -18.36
CA ARG A 524 -19.55 28.73 -18.78
C ARG A 524 -18.52 27.75 -19.32
N LYS A 525 -17.71 28.20 -20.28
CA LYS A 525 -16.64 27.39 -20.88
C LYS A 525 -15.68 26.79 -19.86
N ASN A 526 -15.31 27.55 -18.81
CA ASN A 526 -14.44 27.05 -17.75
C ASN A 526 -15.11 25.96 -16.90
N GLU A 527 -16.39 26.08 -16.60
CA GLU A 527 -17.17 25.04 -15.90
C GLU A 527 -17.25 23.78 -16.74
N LEU A 528 -17.42 23.92 -18.05
CA LEU A 528 -17.43 22.79 -18.97
C LEU A 528 -16.09 22.07 -19.03
N ILE A 529 -14.97 22.82 -19.05
CA ILE A 529 -13.62 22.24 -18.96
C ILE A 529 -13.46 21.50 -17.63
N MET A 530 -13.87 22.09 -16.50
CA MET A 530 -13.81 21.45 -15.19
C MET A 530 -14.63 20.15 -15.16
N LEU A 531 -15.86 20.16 -15.69
CA LEU A 531 -16.68 18.95 -15.82
C LEU A 531 -16.01 17.90 -16.72
N GLY A 532 -15.36 18.33 -17.80
CA GLY A 532 -14.59 17.43 -18.67
C GLY A 532 -13.41 16.82 -17.93
N THR A 533 -12.65 17.62 -17.19
CA THR A 533 -11.48 17.16 -16.43
C THR A 533 -11.86 16.12 -15.37
N MET A 534 -13.03 16.25 -14.74
CA MET A 534 -13.54 15.22 -13.82
C MET A 534 -13.75 13.86 -14.51
N MET A 535 -14.06 13.85 -15.80
CA MET A 535 -14.32 12.63 -16.57
C MET A 535 -13.06 12.05 -17.21
N LEU A 536 -11.93 12.75 -17.17
CA LEU A 536 -10.67 12.24 -17.72
C LEU A 536 -10.03 11.20 -16.79
N PRO A 537 -9.37 10.17 -17.32
CA PRO A 537 -8.40 9.41 -16.55
C PRO A 537 -7.17 10.30 -16.29
N LEU A 538 -6.96 10.70 -15.04
CA LEU A 538 -5.93 11.69 -14.66
C LEU A 538 -4.66 10.98 -14.16
N GLY A 539 -3.70 10.76 -15.06
CA GLY A 539 -2.36 10.25 -14.73
C GLY A 539 -1.46 11.34 -14.15
N LEU A 540 -1.83 11.91 -13.00
CA LEU A 540 -1.05 12.97 -12.35
C LEU A 540 -0.05 12.37 -11.33
N PRO A 541 1.00 13.12 -10.91
CA PRO A 541 2.04 12.62 -10.01
C PRO A 541 1.52 12.05 -8.69
N TYR A 542 2.23 11.06 -8.13
CA TYR A 542 2.08 10.68 -6.72
C TYR A 542 2.57 11.80 -5.81
N MET A 543 2.03 11.86 -4.59
CA MET A 543 2.43 12.79 -3.53
C MET A 543 2.97 11.99 -2.34
N SER A 544 4.11 11.33 -2.54
CA SER A 544 4.73 10.42 -1.57
C SER A 544 4.99 11.02 -0.19
N TRP A 545 5.16 12.35 -0.11
CA TRP A 545 5.30 13.07 1.15
C TRP A 545 4.01 13.18 1.98
N VAL A 546 2.83 13.07 1.35
CA VAL A 546 1.56 12.95 2.06
C VAL A 546 1.40 11.52 2.56
N ASP A 547 1.73 10.55 1.71
CA ASP A 547 1.67 9.13 2.03
C ASP A 547 2.56 8.77 3.21
N SER A 548 3.75 9.38 3.31
CA SER A 548 4.66 9.16 4.45
C SER A 548 4.13 9.71 5.79
N ARG A 549 3.02 10.46 5.78
CA ARG A 549 2.30 10.89 6.99
C ARG A 549 1.10 10.01 7.32
N VAL A 550 0.72 9.09 6.43
CA VAL A 550 -0.40 8.17 6.65
C VAL A 550 0.09 7.06 7.57
N ILE A 551 -0.52 6.93 8.75
CA ILE A 551 -0.23 5.86 9.70
C ILE A 551 -1.01 4.61 9.27
N THR A 552 -0.44 3.81 8.37
CA THR A 552 -1.01 2.53 7.93
C THR A 552 0.08 1.58 7.42
N ASP A 553 -0.01 0.31 7.82
CA ASP A 553 0.88 -0.76 7.33
C ASP A 553 0.45 -1.29 5.94
N ASN A 554 -0.67 -0.78 5.41
CA ASN A 554 -1.29 -1.28 4.18
C ASN A 554 -1.73 -0.11 3.27
N LEU A 555 -0.75 0.65 2.77
CA LEU A 555 -0.97 1.75 1.83
C LEU A 555 -1.28 1.21 0.42
N GLN A 556 -2.55 0.90 0.17
CA GLN A 556 -3.03 0.45 -1.15
C GLN A 556 -3.45 1.61 -2.06
N MET A 557 -3.85 2.74 -1.48
CA MET A 557 -4.37 3.94 -2.15
C MET A 557 -3.41 5.13 -1.94
N PRO A 558 -2.25 5.15 -2.60
CA PRO A 558 -1.28 6.22 -2.47
C PRO A 558 -1.86 7.54 -2.98
N MET A 559 -1.49 8.62 -2.32
CA MET A 559 -1.94 9.96 -2.63
C MET A 559 -1.38 10.41 -3.98
N ALA A 560 -2.22 11.08 -4.77
CA ALA A 560 -1.84 11.63 -6.05
C ALA A 560 -2.49 13.00 -6.28
N ALA A 561 -1.82 13.82 -7.08
CA ALA A 561 -2.29 15.17 -7.42
C ALA A 561 -3.64 15.17 -8.17
N SER A 562 -4.02 14.04 -8.79
CA SER A 562 -5.36 13.79 -9.35
C SER A 562 -6.46 13.96 -8.29
N THR A 563 -6.24 13.44 -7.08
CA THR A 563 -7.20 13.50 -5.98
C THR A 563 -7.42 14.95 -5.52
N VAL A 564 -6.33 15.73 -5.38
CA VAL A 564 -6.42 17.17 -5.04
C VAL A 564 -7.14 17.96 -6.11
N LEU A 565 -6.83 17.71 -7.39
CA LEU A 565 -7.45 18.40 -8.52
C LEU A 565 -8.97 18.13 -8.57
N LEU A 566 -9.39 16.89 -8.34
CA LEU A 566 -10.81 16.52 -8.31
C LEU A 566 -11.54 17.19 -7.14
N TYR A 567 -10.95 17.22 -5.94
CA TYR A 567 -11.51 17.98 -4.82
C TYR A 567 -11.64 19.46 -5.15
N PHE A 568 -10.60 20.08 -5.69
CA PHE A 568 -10.61 21.49 -6.07
C PHE A 568 -11.74 21.79 -7.07
N ILE A 569 -11.90 20.96 -8.10
CA ILE A 569 -12.95 21.13 -9.10
C ILE A 569 -14.33 21.04 -8.46
N ILE A 570 -14.60 20.00 -7.68
CA ILE A 570 -15.91 19.79 -7.05
C ILE A 570 -16.23 20.94 -6.10
N ILE A 571 -15.30 21.29 -5.21
CA ILE A 571 -15.47 22.37 -4.23
C ILE A 571 -15.69 23.71 -4.94
N SER A 572 -14.92 24.01 -5.99
CA SER A 572 -15.07 25.27 -6.75
C SER A 572 -16.44 25.38 -7.40
N ILE A 573 -16.94 24.32 -8.04
CA ILE A 573 -18.29 24.33 -8.64
C ILE A 573 -19.37 24.46 -7.55
N VAL A 574 -19.29 23.68 -6.46
CA VAL A 574 -20.24 23.78 -5.32
C VAL A 574 -20.26 25.19 -4.75
N PHE A 575 -19.08 25.75 -4.47
CA PHE A 575 -18.94 27.09 -3.89
C PHE A 575 -19.53 28.15 -4.82
N ARG A 576 -19.24 28.09 -6.12
CA ARG A 576 -19.78 29.01 -7.13
C ARG A 576 -21.30 28.95 -7.21
N ILE A 577 -21.88 27.75 -7.27
CA ILE A 577 -23.34 27.58 -7.32
C ILE A 577 -23.99 28.14 -6.05
N THR A 578 -23.44 27.77 -4.89
CA THR A 578 -23.97 28.18 -3.57
C THR A 578 -23.86 29.69 -3.38
N LEU A 579 -22.69 30.27 -3.66
CA LEU A 579 -22.46 31.71 -3.53
C LEU A 579 -23.36 32.51 -4.48
N ARG A 580 -23.54 32.05 -5.72
CA ARG A 580 -24.45 32.73 -6.66
C ARG A 580 -25.89 32.73 -6.18
N LEU A 581 -26.37 31.61 -5.61
CA LEU A 581 -27.72 31.53 -5.07
C LEU A 581 -27.92 32.42 -3.84
N LEU A 582 -26.92 32.47 -2.94
CA LEU A 582 -26.94 33.36 -1.78
C LEU A 582 -26.91 34.84 -2.19
N LEU A 583 -25.99 35.21 -3.08
CA LEU A 583 -25.82 36.60 -3.51
C LEU A 583 -26.94 37.10 -4.40
N ASN A 584 -27.46 36.29 -5.34
CA ASN A 584 -28.60 36.71 -6.17
C ASN A 584 -29.85 37.05 -5.34
N ARG A 585 -29.99 36.49 -4.14
CA ARG A 585 -31.08 36.81 -3.20
C ARG A 585 -30.83 38.07 -2.37
N VAL A 586 -29.58 38.50 -2.21
CA VAL A 586 -29.19 39.58 -1.26
C VAL A 586 -28.64 40.83 -1.96
N ILE A 587 -27.90 40.69 -3.07
CA ILE A 587 -27.21 41.79 -3.76
C ILE A 587 -27.21 41.57 -5.29
N ARG A 588 -27.78 42.52 -6.05
CA ARG A 588 -27.71 42.54 -7.54
C ARG A 588 -26.35 43.05 -8.03
N ILE A 589 -25.26 42.32 -7.80
CA ILE A 589 -23.92 42.65 -8.35
C ILE A 589 -23.58 41.72 -9.51
N ASN A 590 -22.84 42.23 -10.50
CA ASN A 590 -22.23 41.43 -11.56
C ASN A 590 -21.01 40.67 -11.01
N LEU A 591 -21.18 39.37 -10.76
CA LEU A 591 -20.24 38.51 -10.02
C LEU A 591 -19.10 37.93 -10.87
N GLU A 592 -19.06 38.21 -12.18
CA GLU A 592 -18.11 37.65 -13.15
C GLU A 592 -16.63 37.85 -12.76
N LYS A 593 -16.24 39.11 -12.47
CA LYS A 593 -14.86 39.44 -12.08
C LYS A 593 -14.49 38.93 -10.69
N LEU A 594 -15.49 38.75 -9.81
CA LEU A 594 -15.28 38.30 -8.44
C LEU A 594 -14.98 36.80 -8.41
N TYR A 595 -15.73 35.98 -9.16
CA TYR A 595 -15.49 34.53 -9.23
C TYR A 595 -14.10 34.19 -9.78
N PHE A 596 -13.65 34.86 -10.84
CA PHE A 596 -12.30 34.63 -11.38
C PHE A 596 -11.21 34.97 -10.35
N LYS A 597 -11.36 36.09 -9.63
CA LYS A 597 -10.41 36.48 -8.57
C LYS A 597 -10.42 35.47 -7.41
N ILE A 598 -11.59 35.01 -6.99
CA ILE A 598 -11.71 34.02 -5.91
C ILE A 598 -11.05 32.70 -6.30
N ASP A 599 -11.32 32.17 -7.50
CA ASP A 599 -10.68 30.92 -7.95
C ASP A 599 -9.15 31.04 -8.00
N VAL A 600 -8.63 32.17 -8.50
CA VAL A 600 -7.19 32.43 -8.53
C VAL A 600 -6.63 32.55 -7.11
N CYS A 601 -7.36 33.18 -6.18
CA CYS A 601 -6.95 33.27 -4.78
C CYS A 601 -6.98 31.92 -4.06
N VAL A 602 -8.00 31.08 -4.31
CA VAL A 602 -8.10 29.73 -3.72
C VAL A 602 -7.00 28.84 -4.30
N LEU A 603 -6.76 28.87 -5.61
CA LEU A 603 -5.64 28.18 -6.25
C LEU A 603 -4.30 28.65 -5.69
N ALA A 604 -4.11 29.96 -5.51
CA ALA A 604 -2.90 30.53 -4.95
C ALA A 604 -2.72 30.16 -3.47
N LEU A 605 -3.79 30.08 -2.67
CA LEU A 605 -3.74 29.67 -1.26
C LEU A 605 -3.42 28.18 -1.11
N ILE A 606 -4.06 27.32 -1.92
CA ILE A 606 -3.74 25.88 -1.97
C ILE A 606 -2.28 25.70 -2.42
N PHE A 607 -1.85 26.45 -3.45
CA PHE A 607 -0.47 26.44 -3.92
C PHE A 607 0.51 26.93 -2.85
N CYS A 608 0.25 28.04 -2.18
CA CYS A 608 1.10 28.54 -1.09
C CYS A 608 1.12 27.57 0.08
N ALA A 609 0.00 26.93 0.43
CA ALA A 609 -0.01 25.91 1.47
C ALA A 609 0.87 24.72 1.08
N ILE A 610 0.71 24.19 -0.14
CA ILE A 610 1.52 23.07 -0.63
C ILE A 610 3.01 23.44 -0.73
N VAL A 611 3.34 24.62 -1.26
CA VAL A 611 4.73 25.12 -1.37
C VAL A 611 5.35 25.39 -0.01
N CYS A 612 4.62 25.99 0.93
CA CYS A 612 5.11 26.15 2.30
C CYS A 612 5.37 24.78 2.93
N ILE A 613 4.46 23.82 2.77
CA ILE A 613 4.61 22.48 3.34
C ILE A 613 5.77 21.70 2.69
N SER A 614 5.96 21.80 1.36
CA SER A 614 7.08 21.15 0.67
C SER A 614 8.42 21.83 0.95
N SER A 615 8.44 23.14 1.15
CA SER A 615 9.65 23.90 1.56
C SER A 615 10.06 23.60 3.00
N PHE A 616 9.11 23.29 3.89
CA PHE A 616 9.40 22.86 5.26
C PHE A 616 10.01 21.45 5.35
N ASN A 617 9.91 20.63 4.29
CA ASN A 617 10.42 19.25 4.26
C ASN A 617 11.87 19.12 3.77
N LEU A 618 12.52 20.17 3.24
CA LEU A 618 13.96 20.13 2.94
C LEU A 618 14.85 20.04 4.19
N ASN A 619 14.27 20.21 5.39
CA ASN A 619 14.96 20.15 6.68
C ASN A 619 14.43 19.07 7.64
N ARG A 620 13.58 18.14 7.20
CA ARG A 620 13.15 17.02 8.04
C ARG A 620 13.64 15.69 7.46
N THR A 621 14.77 15.23 7.98
CA THR A 621 15.14 13.81 7.97
C THR A 621 13.97 13.04 8.59
N TYR A 622 13.52 11.98 7.91
CA TYR A 622 12.47 11.08 8.37
C TYR A 622 12.89 10.44 9.71
N SER A 623 12.49 11.05 10.82
CA SER A 623 12.34 10.32 12.07
C SER A 623 10.86 10.01 12.22
N ASN A 624 10.49 8.73 12.15
CA ASN A 624 9.30 8.29 12.86
C ASN A 624 9.50 8.79 14.30
N GLU A 625 8.70 9.77 14.76
CA GLU A 625 8.77 10.25 16.14
C GLU A 625 8.20 9.13 17.02
N TYR A 626 9.01 8.10 17.28
CA TYR A 626 8.73 7.14 18.31
C TYR A 626 8.76 7.85 19.67
N LYS A 627 7.92 7.41 20.60
CA LYS A 627 7.78 8.04 21.93
C LYS A 627 9.00 7.88 22.85
N PHE A 628 10.05 7.23 22.38
CA PHE A 628 11.31 7.11 23.10
C PHE A 628 12.00 8.47 23.23
N SER A 629 12.71 8.67 24.33
CA SER A 629 13.70 9.74 24.39
C SER A 629 14.85 9.40 23.45
N GLY A 630 15.31 10.35 22.63
CA GLY A 630 16.31 10.09 21.58
C GLY A 630 15.72 10.15 20.17
N ASN A 631 16.53 9.89 19.14
CA ASN A 631 16.04 9.84 17.74
C ASN A 631 16.49 8.59 16.98
N GLY A 632 16.99 7.58 17.69
CA GLY A 632 17.36 6.28 17.14
C GLY A 632 18.65 6.27 16.33
N THR A 633 19.40 7.36 16.29
CA THR A 633 20.72 7.41 15.64
C THR A 633 21.82 6.93 16.58
N GLU A 634 22.96 6.50 16.05
CA GLU A 634 24.12 6.07 16.84
C GLU A 634 24.56 7.14 17.87
N HIS A 635 24.49 8.42 17.50
CA HIS A 635 24.86 9.54 18.38
C HIS A 635 23.77 9.95 19.36
N LYS A 636 22.51 9.56 19.13
CA LYS A 636 21.37 9.87 19.99
C LYS A 636 20.37 8.70 19.97
N PRO A 637 20.76 7.55 20.54
CA PRO A 637 19.94 6.33 20.53
C PRO A 637 18.62 6.54 21.26
N TYR A 638 17.63 5.69 20.98
CA TYR A 638 16.41 5.61 21.76
C TYR A 638 16.69 5.05 23.15
N GLU A 639 16.28 5.77 24.18
CA GLU A 639 16.51 5.41 25.57
C GLU A 639 15.39 4.51 26.09
N ILE A 640 15.79 3.41 26.73
CA ILE A 640 14.90 2.50 27.45
C ILE A 640 15.22 2.60 28.94
N GLY A 641 14.43 3.37 29.69
CA GLY A 641 14.67 3.63 31.11
C GLY A 641 13.61 3.05 32.04
N SER A 642 12.49 2.57 31.50
CA SER A 642 11.32 2.15 32.24
C SER A 642 10.67 0.89 31.65
N ILE A 643 9.76 0.28 32.40
CA ILE A 643 8.97 -0.85 31.90
C ILE A 643 8.04 -0.41 30.77
N GLU A 644 7.54 0.83 30.82
CA GLU A 644 6.70 1.42 29.78
C GLU A 644 7.46 1.58 28.46
N ASP A 645 8.72 2.03 28.50
CA ASP A 645 9.57 2.11 27.30
C ASP A 645 9.81 0.72 26.70
N PHE A 646 10.07 -0.28 27.55
CA PHE A 646 10.28 -1.65 27.11
C PHE A 646 9.03 -2.25 26.45
N LEU A 647 7.86 -2.07 27.07
CA LEU A 647 6.58 -2.51 26.50
C LEU A 647 6.25 -1.78 25.20
N TYR A 648 6.59 -0.50 25.09
CA TYR A 648 6.41 0.24 23.85
C TYR A 648 7.32 -0.29 22.73
N LEU A 649 8.55 -0.71 23.05
CA LEU A 649 9.42 -1.42 22.10
C LEU A 649 8.82 -2.75 21.65
N VAL A 650 8.29 -3.55 22.59
CA VAL A 650 7.59 -4.80 22.29
C VAL A 650 6.41 -4.54 21.33
N ASP A 651 5.55 -3.59 21.64
CA ASP A 651 4.37 -3.26 20.84
C ASP A 651 4.74 -2.74 19.45
N ALA A 652 5.73 -1.86 19.35
CA ALA A 652 6.20 -1.30 18.09
C ALA A 652 6.78 -2.40 17.19
N THR A 653 7.68 -3.23 17.72
CA THR A 653 8.27 -4.33 16.94
C THR A 653 7.24 -5.36 16.52
N ASN A 654 6.32 -5.74 17.42
CA ASN A 654 5.28 -6.73 17.12
C ASN A 654 4.15 -6.18 16.22
N SER A 655 4.11 -4.85 16.01
CA SER A 655 3.23 -4.22 15.02
C SER A 655 3.85 -4.13 13.62
N GLY A 656 5.14 -4.47 13.45
CA GLY A 656 5.79 -4.56 12.14
C GLY A 656 7.10 -3.78 12.02
N GLU A 657 7.48 -2.97 13.01
CA GLU A 657 8.70 -2.17 12.96
C GLU A 657 9.95 -3.01 13.27
N THR A 658 10.82 -3.19 12.28
CA THR A 658 12.03 -4.02 12.43
C THR A 658 13.20 -3.28 13.07
N PHE A 659 13.17 -1.95 13.06
CA PHE A 659 14.24 -1.08 13.56
C PHE A 659 15.61 -1.29 12.89
N SER A 660 15.65 -1.70 11.62
CA SER A 660 16.86 -2.15 10.89
C SER A 660 18.00 -1.12 10.70
N ASN A 661 17.91 0.07 11.28
CA ASN A 661 18.96 1.09 11.35
C ASN A 661 18.88 1.94 12.63
N ALA A 662 18.17 1.47 13.65
CA ALA A 662 17.95 2.22 14.88
C ALA A 662 18.82 1.69 16.03
N TYR A 663 19.30 2.61 16.85
CA TYR A 663 20.11 2.34 18.04
C TYR A 663 19.25 2.58 19.28
N PHE A 664 19.31 1.64 20.21
CA PHE A 664 18.66 1.66 21.51
C PHE A 664 19.72 1.58 22.60
N VAL A 665 19.46 2.28 23.69
CA VAL A 665 20.34 2.26 24.86
C VAL A 665 19.51 2.16 26.13
N GLN A 666 19.83 1.19 26.98
CA GLN A 666 19.19 1.09 28.28
C GLN A 666 19.83 2.08 29.26
N THR A 667 19.00 2.79 30.01
CA THR A 667 19.46 3.86 30.92
C THR A 667 19.23 3.54 32.40
N ALA A 668 18.50 2.48 32.71
CA ALA A 668 18.27 1.99 34.08
C ALA A 668 17.95 0.49 34.11
N ASN A 669 17.99 -0.14 35.29
CA ASN A 669 17.43 -1.48 35.49
C ASN A 669 15.91 -1.46 35.32
N ILE A 670 15.37 -2.43 34.59
CA ILE A 670 13.93 -2.59 34.35
C ILE A 670 13.43 -3.76 35.19
N VAL A 671 12.52 -3.48 36.11
CA VAL A 671 12.02 -4.47 37.08
C VAL A 671 10.59 -4.87 36.70
N PHE A 672 10.40 -6.15 36.40
CA PHE A 672 9.11 -6.76 36.13
C PHE A 672 8.52 -7.34 37.42
N ASP A 673 7.22 -7.64 37.41
CA ASP A 673 6.51 -8.22 38.55
C ASP A 673 6.77 -9.72 38.73
N GLY A 674 7.40 -10.38 37.75
CA GLY A 674 7.71 -11.81 37.77
C GLY A 674 6.52 -12.74 37.53
N VAL A 675 5.35 -12.21 37.17
CA VAL A 675 4.11 -12.98 37.01
C VAL A 675 3.27 -12.59 35.79
N THR A 676 3.38 -11.34 35.32
CA THR A 676 2.69 -10.89 34.10
C THR A 676 3.50 -11.35 32.89
N SER A 677 2.88 -12.15 32.03
CA SER A 677 3.52 -12.67 30.81
C SER A 677 3.79 -11.54 29.82
N ILE A 678 5.04 -11.41 29.40
CA ILE A 678 5.49 -10.43 28.40
C ILE A 678 5.71 -11.13 27.07
N ASN A 679 5.15 -10.56 26.00
CA ASN A 679 5.42 -11.03 24.64
C ASN A 679 6.88 -10.72 24.23
N PRO A 680 7.56 -11.61 23.51
CA PRO A 680 8.89 -11.34 22.97
C PRO A 680 8.91 -10.09 22.07
N ILE A 681 10.05 -9.38 22.01
CA ILE A 681 10.31 -8.35 21.00
C ILE A 681 10.55 -9.04 19.65
N GLY A 682 9.68 -8.80 18.67
CA GLY A 682 9.77 -9.48 17.36
C GLY A 682 9.24 -10.91 17.40
N TRP A 683 8.00 -11.08 17.88
CA TRP A 683 7.37 -12.38 18.12
C TRP A 683 6.68 -12.98 16.88
N THR A 684 6.72 -14.31 16.75
CA THR A 684 6.52 -15.08 15.51
C THR A 684 5.08 -15.20 15.01
N GLN A 685 4.07 -14.79 15.76
CA GLN A 685 2.67 -14.81 15.29
C GLN A 685 2.41 -13.88 14.08
N ARG A 686 3.36 -12.99 13.74
CA ARG A 686 3.26 -12.01 12.63
C ARG A 686 4.48 -11.94 11.70
N ARG A 687 5.41 -12.91 11.73
CA ARG A 687 6.74 -12.81 11.08
C ARG A 687 7.53 -11.55 11.50
N ALA A 688 7.27 -11.01 12.69
CA ALA A 688 8.01 -9.87 13.22
C ALA A 688 9.44 -10.30 13.64
N LYS A 689 10.40 -9.38 13.53
CA LYS A 689 11.79 -9.57 13.93
C LYS A 689 12.37 -8.26 14.45
N PHE A 690 13.40 -8.34 15.29
CA PHE A 690 14.16 -7.17 15.72
C PHE A 690 15.51 -7.14 14.99
N SER A 691 15.74 -6.09 14.20
CA SER A 691 16.94 -5.85 13.40
C SER A 691 17.75 -4.62 13.86
N GLY A 692 17.39 -4.00 14.99
CA GLY A 692 18.09 -2.85 15.55
C GLY A 692 19.34 -3.20 16.38
N TYR A 693 20.00 -2.17 16.91
CA TYR A 693 21.13 -2.29 17.84
C TYR A 693 20.68 -1.93 19.26
N TYR A 694 20.62 -2.90 20.17
CA TYR A 694 20.21 -2.72 21.57
C TYR A 694 21.41 -2.87 22.51
N ASP A 695 21.86 -1.77 23.12
CA ASP A 695 22.92 -1.77 24.13
C ASP A 695 22.34 -1.65 25.55
N GLY A 696 22.51 -2.69 26.34
CA GLY A 696 22.07 -2.74 27.73
C GLY A 696 22.90 -1.88 28.68
N GLN A 697 24.08 -1.38 28.29
CA GLN A 697 25.03 -0.65 29.14
C GLN A 697 25.39 -1.34 30.47
N GLY A 698 25.18 -2.65 30.60
CA GLY A 698 25.34 -3.42 31.84
C GLY A 698 24.12 -3.40 32.78
N TYR A 699 23.04 -2.72 32.41
CA TYR A 699 21.78 -2.76 33.15
C TYR A 699 21.04 -4.08 32.95
N SER A 700 20.09 -4.34 33.85
CA SER A 700 19.39 -5.62 33.95
C SER A 700 17.89 -5.51 33.66
N LEU A 701 17.35 -6.53 32.99
CA LEU A 701 15.93 -6.89 33.04
C LEU A 701 15.75 -7.86 34.22
N ILE A 702 15.00 -7.46 35.25
CA ILE A 702 14.88 -8.21 36.51
C ILE A 702 13.47 -8.80 36.64
N ASN A 703 13.37 -10.09 36.94
CA ASN A 703 12.12 -10.85 37.04
C ASN A 703 11.34 -10.94 35.72
N TYR A 704 12.02 -11.00 34.57
CA TYR A 704 11.34 -11.12 33.28
C TYR A 704 10.56 -12.44 33.20
N TYR A 705 9.24 -12.35 33.02
CA TYR A 705 8.34 -13.50 32.95
C TYR A 705 7.66 -13.55 31.58
N SER A 706 7.76 -14.68 30.88
CA SER A 706 7.15 -14.86 29.56
C SER A 706 6.70 -16.31 29.39
N MET A 707 5.40 -16.51 29.24
CA MET A 707 4.78 -17.82 29.15
C MET A 707 3.81 -17.86 27.97
N SER A 708 3.93 -18.89 27.13
CA SER A 708 2.97 -19.18 26.08
C SER A 708 1.82 -20.05 26.58
N ASP A 709 0.58 -19.69 26.21
CA ASP A 709 -0.61 -20.52 26.41
C ASP A 709 -0.85 -21.51 25.25
N ASP A 710 -0.20 -21.31 24.10
CA ASP A 710 -0.40 -22.07 22.85
C ASP A 710 0.87 -22.81 22.38
N ASP A 711 1.82 -23.07 23.29
CA ASP A 711 3.12 -23.69 22.98
C ASP A 711 3.90 -22.91 21.89
N GLU A 712 3.89 -21.59 21.91
CA GLU A 712 4.67 -20.75 20.99
C GLU A 712 6.15 -20.65 21.39
N ASN A 713 6.97 -20.16 20.46
CA ASN A 713 8.40 -19.97 20.67
C ASN A 713 8.71 -18.69 21.45
N MET A 714 9.62 -18.76 22.43
CA MET A 714 9.80 -17.71 23.43
C MET A 714 11.25 -17.29 23.69
N GLY A 715 11.41 -16.03 24.07
CA GLY A 715 12.64 -15.36 24.52
C GLY A 715 12.39 -13.87 24.77
N VAL A 716 13.37 -13.12 25.28
CA VAL A 716 13.25 -11.65 25.36
C VAL A 716 13.01 -11.04 23.98
N PHE A 717 13.71 -11.57 22.98
CA PHE A 717 13.48 -11.36 21.56
C PHE A 717 12.89 -12.64 20.94
N GLY A 718 11.99 -12.52 19.98
CA GLY A 718 11.46 -13.68 19.24
C GLY A 718 12.47 -14.13 18.18
N GLU A 719 12.50 -13.41 17.06
CA GLU A 719 13.58 -13.49 16.07
C GLU A 719 14.51 -12.27 16.15
N LEU A 720 15.77 -12.52 16.53
CA LEU A 720 16.84 -11.53 16.59
C LEU A 720 17.65 -11.57 15.29
N ASP A 721 17.53 -10.52 14.48
CA ASP A 721 18.26 -10.29 13.22
C ASP A 721 19.14 -9.02 13.29
N GLY A 722 19.27 -8.45 14.49
CA GLY A 722 20.11 -7.30 14.83
C GLY A 722 21.10 -7.63 15.94
N VAL A 723 21.50 -6.63 16.71
CA VAL A 723 22.50 -6.80 17.79
C VAL A 723 21.87 -6.53 19.13
N VAL A 724 22.09 -7.43 20.09
CA VAL A 724 21.92 -7.16 21.52
C VAL A 724 23.27 -7.28 22.21
N CYS A 725 23.67 -6.26 22.97
CA CYS A 725 24.93 -6.28 23.70
C CYS A 725 24.83 -5.71 25.11
N ASN A 726 25.76 -6.12 25.97
CA ASN A 726 25.92 -5.61 27.35
C ASN A 726 24.62 -5.65 28.19
N LEU A 727 23.77 -6.66 27.97
CA LEU A 727 22.47 -6.77 28.63
C LEU A 727 22.46 -7.94 29.62
N ASN A 728 21.94 -7.69 30.82
CA ASN A 728 21.74 -8.71 31.85
C ASN A 728 20.25 -9.06 31.97
N VAL A 729 19.93 -10.35 32.11
CA VAL A 729 18.57 -10.83 32.37
C VAL A 729 18.60 -11.63 33.68
N LEU A 730 18.03 -11.05 34.74
CA LEU A 730 18.11 -11.59 36.09
C LEU A 730 16.79 -12.20 36.54
N ASN A 731 16.84 -13.40 37.11
CA ASN A 731 15.70 -14.12 37.66
C ASN A 731 14.55 -14.27 36.65
N CYS A 732 14.86 -14.63 35.40
CA CYS A 732 13.82 -14.82 34.40
C CYS A 732 13.09 -16.16 34.56
N SER A 733 11.86 -16.22 34.06
CA SER A 733 11.10 -17.45 33.88
C SER A 733 10.43 -17.41 32.51
N ILE A 734 10.93 -18.23 31.59
CA ILE A 734 10.46 -18.24 30.20
C ILE A 734 9.98 -19.64 29.81
N SER A 735 8.76 -19.76 29.29
CA SER A 735 8.15 -21.04 28.94
C SER A 735 7.42 -21.02 27.59
N GLY A 736 7.67 -22.03 26.74
CA GLY A 736 7.09 -22.17 25.40
C GLY A 736 7.50 -23.47 24.70
N GLU A 737 7.28 -23.62 23.39
CA GLU A 737 7.72 -24.82 22.65
C GLU A 737 9.24 -24.85 22.48
N SER A 738 9.82 -23.83 21.83
CA SER A 738 11.27 -23.64 21.76
C SER A 738 11.67 -22.34 22.45
N VAL A 739 12.57 -22.44 23.42
CA VAL A 739 12.90 -21.33 24.33
C VAL A 739 14.39 -21.01 24.37
N GLY A 740 14.72 -19.73 24.24
CA GLY A 740 16.04 -19.19 24.57
C GLY A 740 15.90 -17.96 25.45
N SER A 741 16.90 -17.71 26.29
CA SER A 741 16.77 -16.62 27.27
C SER A 741 16.74 -15.23 26.63
N PHE A 742 17.55 -15.00 25.60
CA PHE A 742 17.62 -13.73 24.87
C PHE A 742 16.84 -13.80 23.59
N ALA A 743 16.93 -14.91 22.84
CA ALA A 743 16.18 -15.05 21.61
C ALA A 743 15.61 -16.46 21.47
N TYR A 744 14.41 -16.63 20.89
CA TYR A 744 14.07 -17.96 20.39
C TYR A 744 15.02 -18.33 19.23
N LYS A 745 15.16 -17.43 18.25
CA LYS A 745 16.00 -17.62 17.08
C LYS A 745 16.93 -16.43 16.87
N VAL A 746 18.22 -16.71 16.71
CA VAL A 746 19.23 -15.75 16.25
C VAL A 746 19.49 -16.02 14.77
N SER A 747 19.13 -15.06 13.91
CA SER A 747 19.28 -15.14 12.45
C SER A 747 20.74 -14.99 12.01
N GLU A 748 21.05 -15.17 10.72
CA GLU A 748 22.43 -15.09 10.21
C GLU A 748 23.10 -13.72 10.50
N ASN A 749 22.31 -12.63 10.58
CA ASN A 749 22.79 -11.30 10.95
C ASN A 749 22.67 -11.00 12.47
N GLY A 750 22.04 -11.90 13.22
CA GLY A 750 21.79 -11.74 14.65
C GLY A 750 23.06 -11.92 15.49
N THR A 751 23.26 -11.05 16.48
CA THR A 751 24.38 -11.13 17.42
C THR A 751 23.95 -10.93 18.86
N ILE A 752 24.35 -11.85 19.74
CA ILE A 752 24.28 -11.71 21.20
C ILE A 752 25.72 -11.55 21.71
N LEU A 753 26.03 -10.42 22.36
CA LEU A 753 27.39 -10.07 22.75
C LEU A 753 27.48 -9.54 24.19
N ASN A 754 28.41 -10.07 24.99
CA ASN A 754 28.65 -9.59 26.37
C ASN A 754 27.39 -9.63 27.25
N CYS A 755 26.57 -10.68 27.14
CA CYS A 755 25.29 -10.79 27.83
C CYS A 755 25.34 -11.79 28.99
N TYR A 756 24.57 -11.54 30.05
CA TYR A 756 24.42 -12.45 31.20
C TYR A 756 22.97 -12.83 31.42
N VAL A 757 22.72 -14.08 31.82
CA VAL A 757 21.38 -14.50 32.24
C VAL A 757 21.38 -15.50 33.40
N ASN A 758 20.40 -15.38 34.29
CA ASN A 758 20.00 -16.46 35.21
C ASN A 758 18.48 -16.55 35.34
N GLY A 759 17.98 -17.76 35.64
CA GLY A 759 16.55 -18.01 35.70
C GLY A 759 16.16 -19.45 35.37
N VAL A 760 14.92 -19.65 34.95
CA VAL A 760 14.35 -20.95 34.56
C VAL A 760 13.80 -20.84 33.15
N LEU A 761 14.20 -21.77 32.28
CA LEU A 761 13.67 -21.90 30.91
C LEU A 761 12.98 -23.26 30.78
N SER A 762 11.71 -23.27 30.40
CA SER A 762 10.91 -24.49 30.26
C SER A 762 10.37 -24.66 28.84
N GLY A 763 10.37 -25.87 28.30
CA GLY A 763 9.76 -26.11 26.99
C GLY A 763 10.00 -27.48 26.37
N TYR A 764 9.67 -27.65 25.10
CA TYR A 764 10.04 -28.87 24.37
C TYR A 764 11.53 -28.85 24.00
N ARG A 765 12.03 -27.70 23.53
CA ARG A 765 13.44 -27.45 23.19
C ARG A 765 13.94 -26.21 23.90
N THR A 766 15.13 -26.27 24.49
CA THR A 766 15.72 -25.11 25.16
C THR A 766 17.19 -24.95 24.83
N GLY A 767 17.66 -23.71 24.72
CA GLY A 767 19.08 -23.35 24.78
C GLY A 767 19.29 -22.13 25.68
N SER A 768 20.40 -22.08 26.40
CA SER A 768 20.58 -21.09 27.46
C SER A 768 20.64 -19.63 26.99
N PHE A 769 20.95 -19.38 25.72
CA PHE A 769 20.86 -18.05 25.10
C PHE A 769 19.84 -18.00 23.97
N ALA A 770 19.85 -19.02 23.12
CA ALA A 770 18.93 -19.14 22.00
C ALA A 770 18.42 -20.57 21.83
N ALA A 771 17.18 -20.76 21.38
CA ALA A 771 16.73 -22.10 21.02
C ALA A 771 17.38 -22.56 19.70
N TYR A 772 17.49 -21.65 18.73
CA TYR A 772 18.18 -21.85 17.45
C TYR A 772 19.18 -20.73 17.20
N ASN A 773 20.41 -21.08 16.85
CA ASN A 773 21.42 -20.11 16.47
C ASN A 773 21.88 -20.33 15.02
N PHE A 774 21.72 -19.31 14.19
CA PHE A 774 22.29 -19.20 12.84
C PHE A 774 23.33 -18.05 12.75
N GLY A 775 23.42 -17.21 13.79
CA GLY A 775 24.30 -16.05 13.86
C GLY A 775 25.43 -16.23 14.88
N ARG A 776 25.72 -15.18 15.65
CA ARG A 776 26.86 -15.11 16.57
C ARG A 776 26.43 -14.95 18.03
N ILE A 777 26.98 -15.78 18.91
CA ILE A 777 26.88 -15.64 20.37
C ILE A 777 28.29 -15.54 20.93
N GLU A 778 28.62 -14.45 21.62
CA GLU A 778 29.98 -14.19 22.07
C GLU A 778 30.06 -13.58 23.47
N ASN A 779 31.11 -13.97 24.22
CA ASN A 779 31.45 -13.44 25.54
C ASN A 779 30.27 -13.42 26.52
N SER A 780 29.37 -14.39 26.41
CA SER A 780 28.11 -14.40 27.14
C SER A 780 28.04 -15.54 28.15
N VAL A 781 27.45 -15.31 29.32
CA VAL A 781 27.40 -16.30 30.42
C VAL A 781 25.98 -16.57 30.92
N ALA A 782 25.60 -17.85 31.01
CA ALA A 782 24.29 -18.29 31.45
C ALA A 782 24.35 -19.19 32.69
N PHE A 783 23.48 -18.90 33.67
CA PHE A 783 23.18 -19.72 34.84
C PHE A 783 21.68 -19.98 34.92
N VAL A 784 21.17 -20.67 33.90
CA VAL A 784 19.74 -20.98 33.79
C VAL A 784 19.47 -22.44 34.12
N ASN A 785 18.32 -22.73 34.71
CA ASN A 785 17.82 -24.09 34.82
C ASN A 785 17.00 -24.42 33.56
N LEU A 786 17.43 -25.40 32.78
CA LEU A 786 16.71 -25.86 31.60
C LEU A 786 15.79 -27.02 31.97
N ASP A 787 14.47 -26.83 31.87
CA ASP A 787 13.47 -27.87 32.04
C ASP A 787 12.80 -28.21 30.71
N SER A 788 13.41 -29.12 29.94
CA SER A 788 12.92 -29.48 28.61
C SER A 788 13.29 -30.90 28.19
N LYS A 789 12.59 -31.39 27.16
CA LYS A 789 12.88 -32.69 26.54
C LYS A 789 14.14 -32.67 25.66
N LYS A 790 14.39 -31.57 24.95
CA LYS A 790 15.59 -31.35 24.12
C LYS A 790 16.40 -30.17 24.65
N LYS A 791 17.38 -30.48 25.51
CA LYS A 791 18.30 -29.50 26.10
C LYS A 791 19.52 -29.32 25.22
N HIS A 792 19.81 -28.09 24.85
CA HIS A 792 21.07 -27.65 24.28
C HIS A 792 21.76 -26.73 25.30
N ASP A 793 23.09 -26.80 25.43
CA ASP A 793 23.82 -25.95 26.38
C ASP A 793 23.59 -24.46 26.03
N ILE A 794 24.15 -23.99 24.93
CA ILE A 794 24.03 -22.58 24.53
C ILE A 794 22.88 -22.35 23.54
N ALA A 795 22.81 -23.19 22.49
CA ALA A 795 21.74 -23.19 21.49
C ALA A 795 21.78 -24.48 20.64
N ALA A 796 20.68 -24.80 19.95
CA ALA A 796 20.74 -25.74 18.83
C ALA A 796 21.56 -25.10 17.69
N MET A 797 22.71 -25.68 17.40
CA MET A 797 23.64 -25.17 16.38
C MET A 797 23.28 -25.72 15.01
N GLU A 798 23.03 -24.82 14.06
CA GLU A 798 22.83 -25.14 12.65
C GLU A 798 24.06 -24.70 11.83
N ALA A 799 24.13 -25.13 10.56
CA ALA A 799 25.26 -24.83 9.68
C ALA A 799 25.48 -23.31 9.58
N LYS A 800 26.70 -22.85 9.96
CA LYS A 800 27.20 -21.45 10.04
C LYS A 800 27.13 -20.75 11.41
N SER A 801 26.59 -21.39 12.46
CA SER A 801 26.57 -20.80 13.81
C SER A 801 27.97 -20.59 14.41
N ILE A 802 28.19 -19.44 15.07
CA ILE A 802 29.44 -19.10 15.77
C ILE A 802 29.15 -18.88 17.25
N VAL A 803 29.85 -19.63 18.11
CA VAL A 803 29.83 -19.45 19.57
C VAL A 803 31.27 -19.27 20.05
N ILE A 804 31.56 -18.12 20.65
CA ILE A 804 32.93 -17.75 21.10
C ILE A 804 32.87 -17.34 22.57
N ASN A 805 33.81 -17.84 23.39
CA ASN A 805 34.00 -17.41 24.79
C ASN A 805 32.71 -17.36 25.64
N SER A 806 31.77 -18.29 25.40
CA SER A 806 30.47 -18.30 26.08
C SER A 806 30.33 -19.54 26.96
N TYR A 807 29.69 -19.39 28.12
CA TYR A 807 29.60 -20.42 29.16
C TYR A 807 28.16 -20.65 29.62
N ASP A 808 27.80 -21.91 29.87
CA ASP A 808 26.57 -22.31 30.54
C ASP A 808 26.86 -23.30 31.68
N SER A 809 26.21 -23.10 32.82
CA SER A 809 26.27 -23.96 34.00
C SER A 809 25.76 -25.40 33.81
N ASN A 810 24.97 -25.68 32.76
CA ASN A 810 24.48 -27.03 32.47
C ASN A 810 25.43 -27.88 31.61
N ASN A 811 26.54 -27.31 31.14
CA ASN A 811 27.46 -27.98 30.24
C ASN A 811 28.31 -29.02 31.00
N HIS A 812 27.98 -30.31 30.83
CA HIS A 812 28.74 -31.43 31.42
C HIS A 812 30.08 -31.73 30.70
N THR A 813 30.43 -30.98 29.65
CA THR A 813 31.55 -31.31 28.74
C THR A 813 32.65 -30.26 28.60
N LEU A 814 32.61 -29.14 29.33
CA LEU A 814 33.75 -28.23 29.43
C LEU A 814 34.18 -28.08 30.90
N ASN A 815 35.45 -28.36 31.14
CA ASN A 815 36.12 -28.23 32.44
C ASN A 815 35.73 -26.92 33.13
N LYS A 816 35.65 -26.96 34.48
CA LYS A 816 35.61 -25.77 35.35
C LYS A 816 36.34 -24.61 34.68
N LEU A 817 35.66 -23.46 34.57
CA LEU A 817 36.23 -22.20 34.08
C LEU A 817 37.64 -22.03 34.66
N ASP A 818 38.66 -22.28 33.84
CA ASP A 818 40.02 -22.29 34.32
C ASP A 818 40.42 -20.86 34.74
N ALA A 819 41.39 -20.74 35.65
CA ALA A 819 41.80 -19.46 36.18
C ALA A 819 42.28 -18.46 35.09
N SER A 820 42.73 -18.94 33.93
CA SER A 820 43.13 -18.09 32.79
C SER A 820 41.91 -17.52 32.07
N SER A 821 40.89 -18.35 31.83
CA SER A 821 39.63 -17.94 31.20
C SER A 821 38.85 -16.97 32.11
N LEU A 822 38.81 -17.25 33.40
CA LEU A 822 38.22 -16.37 34.42
C LEU A 822 38.99 -15.04 34.52
N SER A 823 40.33 -15.09 34.45
CA SER A 823 41.17 -13.89 34.46
C SER A 823 40.99 -13.04 33.19
N LYS A 824 40.81 -13.65 32.02
CA LYS A 824 40.53 -12.91 30.76
C LYS A 824 39.15 -12.26 30.77
N LEU A 825 38.13 -12.95 31.30
CA LEU A 825 36.79 -12.38 31.49
C LEU A 825 36.83 -11.21 32.49
N ASN A 826 37.50 -11.37 33.63
CA ASN A 826 37.66 -10.31 34.62
C ASN A 826 38.51 -9.14 34.10
N LEU A 827 39.54 -9.38 33.29
CA LEU A 827 40.32 -8.31 32.64
C LEU A 827 39.49 -7.52 31.62
N HIS A 828 38.55 -8.18 30.94
CA HIS A 828 37.61 -7.53 30.03
C HIS A 828 36.57 -6.71 30.80
N VAL A 829 36.03 -7.25 31.90
CA VAL A 829 35.21 -6.52 32.89
C VAL A 829 35.96 -5.30 33.42
N ASP A 830 37.24 -5.41 33.78
CA ASP A 830 38.07 -4.29 34.22
C ASP A 830 38.22 -3.21 33.15
N ASN A 831 38.36 -3.60 31.89
CA ASN A 831 38.51 -2.65 30.80
C ASN A 831 37.20 -1.92 30.48
N ASN A 832 36.05 -2.60 30.60
CA ASN A 832 34.73 -1.99 30.44
C ASN A 832 34.34 -1.14 31.66
N ASN A 833 34.67 -1.56 32.88
CA ASN A 833 34.46 -0.78 34.10
C ASN A 833 35.33 0.48 34.15
N LYS A 834 36.48 0.51 33.47
CA LYS A 834 37.26 1.75 33.31
C LYS A 834 36.57 2.80 32.44
N THR A 835 35.67 2.38 31.56
CA THR A 835 34.87 3.26 30.68
C THR A 835 33.50 3.61 31.26
N LEU A 836 33.01 2.84 32.23
CA LEU A 836 31.72 3.03 32.91
C LEU A 836 31.96 3.71 34.27
N GLY A 837 31.27 4.80 34.59
CA GLY A 837 31.44 5.49 35.88
C GLY A 837 31.06 4.60 37.08
N VAL A 838 31.55 4.96 38.28
CA VAL A 838 31.51 4.23 39.59
C VAL A 838 30.14 3.70 40.07
N LYS A 839 29.05 3.93 39.33
CA LYS A 839 27.71 3.38 39.61
C LYS A 839 27.31 2.18 38.71
N ASN A 840 28.11 1.85 37.69
CA ASN A 840 27.80 0.83 36.67
C ASN A 840 28.93 -0.20 36.51
N ASP A 841 29.51 -0.67 37.61
CA ASP A 841 30.52 -1.72 37.56
C ASP A 841 29.86 -3.05 37.15
N LEU A 842 30.30 -3.62 36.03
CA LEU A 842 30.13 -5.05 35.74
C LEU A 842 30.76 -5.84 36.89
N CYS A 843 30.03 -6.81 37.46
CA CYS A 843 30.50 -7.59 38.59
C CYS A 843 31.69 -8.48 38.21
N TYR A 844 32.70 -8.54 39.09
CA TYR A 844 33.81 -9.49 38.97
C TYR A 844 33.30 -10.92 39.13
N TRP A 845 33.76 -11.80 38.25
CA TRP A 845 33.47 -13.22 38.28
C TRP A 845 34.22 -13.89 39.44
N VAL A 846 33.48 -14.38 40.43
CA VAL A 846 34.01 -15.17 41.55
C VAL A 846 33.55 -16.61 41.38
N GLY A 847 34.49 -17.55 41.31
CA GLY A 847 34.21 -18.98 41.13
C GLY A 847 33.65 -19.70 42.37
N ASP A 848 32.84 -19.03 43.20
CA ASP A 848 32.38 -19.56 44.49
C ASP A 848 30.84 -19.65 44.53
N GLU A 849 30.31 -20.78 45.03
CA GLU A 849 28.91 -21.22 44.99
C GLU A 849 27.92 -20.37 45.85
N LYS A 850 28.24 -19.11 46.15
CA LYS A 850 27.51 -18.33 47.18
C LYS A 850 26.35 -17.46 46.67
N TYR A 851 26.10 -17.41 45.36
CA TYR A 851 24.98 -16.64 44.79
C TYR A 851 23.76 -17.50 44.40
N PHE A 852 23.72 -18.77 44.80
CA PHE A 852 22.57 -19.65 44.56
C PHE A 852 21.51 -19.52 45.66
N VAL A 853 20.35 -18.92 45.34
CA VAL A 853 19.13 -19.15 46.13
C VAL A 853 18.50 -20.45 45.63
N LYS A 854 18.60 -21.49 46.46
CA LYS A 854 17.93 -22.77 46.24
C LYS A 854 16.45 -22.61 46.61
N VAL A 855 15.59 -22.33 45.64
CA VAL A 855 14.13 -22.37 45.87
C VAL A 855 13.70 -23.83 45.80
N SER A 856 13.41 -24.42 46.97
CA SER A 856 12.80 -25.74 47.05
C SER A 856 11.31 -25.65 46.73
N ALA A 857 10.85 -26.42 45.73
CA ALA A 857 9.44 -26.63 45.46
C ALA A 857 8.77 -27.34 46.66
N ASN A 858 8.21 -26.55 47.57
CA ASN A 858 7.07 -26.87 48.44
C ASN A 858 6.75 -25.66 49.34
N LYS A 859 6.14 -24.63 48.75
CA LYS A 859 4.97 -23.90 49.27
C LYS A 859 4.55 -22.78 48.32
#